data_AF-A0A8T2V8M9-F1
#
_entry.id   AF-A0A8T2V8M9-F1
#
_cell.length_a   1.000
_cell.length_b   1.000
_cell.length_c   1.000
_cell.angle_alpha   90.00
_cell.angle_beta   90.00
_cell.angle_gamma   90.00
#
_symmetry.space_group_name_H-M   'P 1'
#
loop_
_entity.id
_entity.type
_entity.pdbx_description
1 polymer ?
#
loop_
_entity_poly.entity_id
_entity_poly.type
_entity_poly.pdbx_seq_one_letter_code
_entity_poly.pdbx_strand_id
1 'polypeptide(L)'
;MSTSSRHEQRPIRNWERLGKALLRRQQLHGNSSVGRAESMPALGGFVPSSLGHQSANIDAILQVANEIQSENPNVSRILCEHAYSLSQDLDPNSEGRGVLQFKTGLMSVIKQKLAKKDGEGIDRSQDIVHIEKFYKDYRKRHNIGDLQEEQQGSSLSGRRLNELERSLEMKKAYAVLGVLKGVVDSLPSDVITADFRRILEADAAKTEQFKAYNILPLGAPGIADGNRDTPEHIPSFSSSGYLNSIAARAQADLKFTYVVSCQVYGQQKQNEKEKHVAADILYLMQRNEALRVAYIDTVEVLRDQKTHKEYYSKLVKADLSGKDQEIYNIKLPGNPLLGEGKPENQNHAIIFTRGEAVQTIDMNQDNYFEEALKIRNLLEEFVVKDHGLRLPTILGVREHVFTGSVSSLAWFMSNQEGSFVTLGQRVLARPLKVRMHYGHPDVFDRVFHITRGGISKASQIINISEDIYAGFNSTLRQGNITHHEYVQVGKGRDVGLNQIAMFEGKVAAGNGEQVLSRDVYRLGQLFDFFRMLSFYVTSVGFYVCTMMTVLTVYAFLYGKAYLALSGIGAQLESRAQITSNAALQSALETQFLFQIGIFTAIPMIMGFILEQGPLKAVVNFVTMQLQLASIFFTFSLGTRTHYFGRTLLHGGAKYRATGRGFVVEHIKFAEIYRLFARSHFVKGLEIVILLLIYMVYGYEDSTVGYILMSFSSWFLAISWLYAPFIFNPSGFEWQKTVEDFGDWTNWLLYKGGVGVKGEESWETWWDEEQSHMQTLRGKFLETLLSLRFLFFQYGVVYRLHAADSSTSLRVYGVSWVVLIAIVLLFKIFTFSQKTSVNFQMFLRLFQGTVFVLLLAALALLIVLTALSFGDIFASLLALIPTGWAILSIAITWKPVVKRLWLWKSIRTIARFYDAAMGMVVFFPIAILSWFPFVSTFQNRLLFNQAFSRGLEISQILSGKPADA
;
A
#
# COMPACT_ATOMS: atom_id res chain seq x y z
N MET A 1 13.44 44.66 -43.13
CA MET A 1 14.46 44.15 -42.19
C MET A 1 13.89 42.93 -41.48
N SER A 2 14.53 41.77 -41.68
CA SER A 2 14.17 40.49 -41.09
C SER A 2 14.72 40.36 -39.67
N THR A 3 13.96 39.79 -38.75
CA THR A 3 14.41 38.83 -37.70
C THR A 3 13.27 38.58 -36.69
N SER A 4 12.39 37.62 -36.99
CA SER A 4 11.45 37.07 -35.97
C SER A 4 10.99 35.64 -36.26
N SER A 5 11.14 35.10 -37.48
CA SER A 5 10.57 33.79 -37.84
C SER A 5 11.50 32.58 -37.68
N ARG A 6 12.75 32.76 -37.21
CA ARG A 6 13.73 31.65 -37.14
C ARG A 6 13.72 30.85 -35.83
N HIS A 7 13.04 31.29 -34.76
CA HIS A 7 13.05 30.58 -33.48
C HIS A 7 11.92 29.55 -33.30
N GLU A 8 10.74 29.72 -33.92
CA GLU A 8 9.62 28.77 -33.82
C GLU A 8 9.73 27.56 -34.76
N GLN A 9 10.54 27.63 -35.82
CA GLN A 9 10.68 26.52 -36.77
C GLN A 9 11.72 25.47 -36.34
N ARG A 10 12.59 25.79 -35.35
CA ARG A 10 13.62 24.85 -34.86
C ARG A 10 13.05 23.67 -34.07
N PRO A 11 12.09 23.85 -33.13
CA PRO A 11 11.44 22.74 -32.44
C PRO A 11 10.74 21.78 -33.41
N ILE A 12 9.98 22.32 -34.37
CA ILE A 12 9.22 21.55 -35.34
C ILE A 12 10.14 20.73 -36.26
N ARG A 13 11.24 21.32 -36.76
CA ARG A 13 12.25 20.59 -37.55
C ARG A 13 13.00 19.52 -36.76
N ASN A 14 13.26 19.77 -35.48
CA ASN A 14 13.91 18.78 -34.60
C ASN A 14 12.95 17.62 -34.30
N TRP A 15 11.66 17.90 -34.12
CA TRP A 15 10.61 16.88 -33.95
C TRP A 15 10.36 16.06 -35.22
N GLU A 16 10.39 16.67 -36.40
CA GLU A 16 10.33 15.93 -37.68
C GLU A 16 11.56 15.05 -37.91
N ARG A 17 12.75 15.49 -37.48
CA ARG A 17 13.97 14.67 -37.52
C ARG A 17 13.89 13.49 -36.55
N LEU A 18 13.34 13.69 -35.35
CA LEU A 18 13.15 12.64 -34.36
C LEU A 18 12.12 11.60 -34.84
N GLY A 19 11.00 12.07 -35.43
CA GLY A 19 9.99 11.20 -36.04
C GLY A 19 10.54 10.38 -37.22
N LYS A 20 11.38 10.98 -38.08
CA LYS A 20 12.07 10.25 -39.17
C LYS A 20 13.14 9.28 -38.65
N ALA A 21 13.80 9.57 -37.54
CA ALA A 21 14.78 8.68 -36.91
C ALA A 21 14.11 7.45 -36.26
N LEU A 22 12.94 7.65 -35.61
CA LEU A 22 12.09 6.57 -35.10
C LEU A 22 11.58 5.64 -36.21
N LEU A 23 11.18 6.21 -37.35
CA LEU A 23 10.76 5.47 -38.55
C LEU A 23 11.89 4.61 -39.15
N ARG A 24 13.14 5.10 -39.16
CA ARG A 24 14.30 4.31 -39.61
C ARG A 24 14.66 3.17 -38.65
N ARG A 25 14.46 3.35 -37.34
CA ARG A 25 14.78 2.34 -36.32
C ARG A 25 13.79 1.16 -36.32
N GLN A 26 12.53 1.41 -36.68
CA GLN A 26 11.51 0.35 -36.86
C GLN A 26 11.71 -0.46 -38.16
N GLN A 27 12.19 0.17 -39.25
CA GLN A 27 12.48 -0.56 -40.49
C GLN A 27 13.69 -1.52 -40.36
N LEU A 28 14.63 -1.24 -39.46
CA LEU A 28 15.83 -2.07 -39.25
C LEU A 28 15.59 -3.33 -38.40
N HIS A 29 14.48 -3.42 -37.66
CA HIS A 29 14.15 -4.59 -36.85
C HIS A 29 13.16 -5.57 -37.51
N GLY A 30 12.77 -5.33 -38.77
CA GLY A 30 11.76 -6.12 -39.49
C GLY A 30 12.25 -7.38 -40.21
N ASN A 31 13.52 -7.77 -40.12
CA ASN A 31 14.05 -8.96 -40.80
C ASN A 31 14.50 -10.05 -39.82
N SER A 32 13.56 -10.76 -39.22
CA SER A 32 13.71 -12.19 -38.88
C SER A 32 12.37 -12.85 -38.56
N SER A 33 12.05 -13.87 -39.36
CA SER A 33 11.08 -14.97 -39.14
C SER A 33 9.57 -14.68 -38.93
N VAL A 34 8.85 -14.70 -40.06
CA VAL A 34 7.60 -15.42 -40.37
C VAL A 34 6.45 -15.42 -39.32
N GLY A 35 5.41 -14.62 -39.60
CA GLY A 35 4.06 -15.17 -39.80
C GLY A 35 3.02 -15.09 -38.68
N ARG A 36 2.73 -13.91 -38.12
CA ARG A 36 1.40 -13.56 -37.58
C ARG A 36 1.24 -12.04 -37.57
N ALA A 37 0.15 -11.54 -38.13
CA ALA A 37 -0.12 -10.11 -38.23
C ALA A 37 -0.23 -9.47 -36.83
N GLU A 38 0.78 -8.70 -36.43
CA GLU A 38 0.72 -7.87 -35.23
C GLU A 38 -0.19 -6.66 -35.48
N SER A 39 -1.29 -6.60 -34.71
CA SER A 39 -2.22 -5.49 -34.65
C SER A 39 -1.57 -4.23 -34.06
N MET A 40 -1.84 -3.07 -34.67
CA MET A 40 -1.53 -1.75 -34.10
C MET A 40 -2.12 -1.56 -32.69
N PRO A 41 -1.54 -0.72 -31.82
CA PRO A 41 -2.04 -0.51 -30.46
C PRO A 41 -3.47 0.04 -30.47
N ALA A 42 -4.34 -0.56 -29.63
CA ALA A 42 -5.76 -0.23 -29.53
C ALA A 42 -5.98 1.22 -29.03
N LEU A 43 -6.68 2.04 -29.81
CA LEU A 43 -7.07 3.41 -29.42
C LEU A 43 -8.26 3.48 -28.44
N GLY A 44 -9.01 2.39 -28.27
CA GLY A 44 -10.28 2.33 -27.52
C GLY A 44 -10.15 2.29 -26.00
N GLY A 45 -9.26 3.09 -25.42
CA GLY A 45 -9.09 3.20 -23.97
C GLY A 45 -8.40 4.47 -23.49
N PHE A 46 -8.16 5.43 -24.39
CA PHE A 46 -7.39 6.67 -24.13
C PHE A 46 -8.19 7.95 -24.40
N VAL A 47 -9.53 7.87 -24.44
CA VAL A 47 -10.37 9.07 -24.54
C VAL A 47 -10.34 9.83 -23.21
N PRO A 48 -9.89 11.10 -23.17
CA PRO A 48 -9.81 11.85 -21.92
C PRO A 48 -11.18 12.00 -21.26
N SER A 49 -11.27 11.69 -19.98
CA SER A 49 -12.51 11.86 -19.18
C SER A 49 -12.94 13.32 -19.08
N SER A 50 -12.04 14.28 -19.33
CA SER A 50 -12.33 15.71 -19.43
C SER A 50 -13.24 16.08 -20.61
N LEU A 51 -13.49 15.18 -21.57
CA LEU A 51 -14.50 15.37 -22.63
C LEU A 51 -15.94 15.09 -22.15
N GLY A 52 -16.13 14.82 -20.85
CA GLY A 52 -17.45 14.71 -20.21
C GLY A 52 -18.25 13.47 -20.62
N HIS A 53 -19.58 13.59 -20.63
CA HIS A 53 -20.52 12.48 -20.88
C HIS A 53 -20.41 11.85 -22.29
N GLN A 54 -19.79 12.53 -23.26
CA GLN A 54 -19.62 12.00 -24.62
C GLN A 54 -18.34 11.15 -24.80
N SER A 55 -17.47 11.07 -23.78
CA SER A 55 -16.25 10.26 -23.83
C SER A 55 -16.51 8.78 -24.13
N ALA A 56 -17.57 8.22 -23.55
CA ALA A 56 -18.00 6.84 -23.81
C ALA A 56 -18.46 6.60 -25.26
N ASN A 57 -19.06 7.62 -25.89
CA ASN A 57 -19.50 7.54 -27.28
C ASN A 57 -18.30 7.60 -28.24
N ILE A 58 -17.37 8.53 -27.99
CA ILE A 58 -16.11 8.63 -28.74
C ILE A 58 -15.30 7.34 -28.63
N ASP A 59 -15.26 6.74 -27.44
CA ASP A 59 -14.55 5.48 -27.21
C ASP A 59 -15.19 4.31 -27.98
N ALA A 60 -16.52 4.19 -27.95
CA ALA A 60 -17.25 3.20 -28.74
C ALA A 60 -17.01 3.36 -30.26
N ILE A 61 -16.98 4.61 -30.76
CA ILE A 61 -16.67 4.91 -32.16
C ILE A 61 -15.26 4.45 -32.52
N LEU A 62 -14.27 4.71 -31.66
CA LEU A 62 -12.87 4.33 -31.90
C LEU A 62 -12.63 2.83 -31.76
N GLN A 63 -13.35 2.14 -30.87
CA GLN A 63 -13.32 0.69 -30.75
C GLN A 63 -13.83 0.03 -32.04
N VAL A 64 -15.02 0.44 -32.52
CA VAL A 64 -15.58 -0.06 -33.78
C VAL A 64 -14.67 0.30 -34.96
N ALA A 65 -14.11 1.51 -35.00
CA ALA A 65 -13.18 1.93 -36.04
C ALA A 65 -11.95 1.02 -36.14
N ASN A 66 -11.43 0.51 -35.02
CA ASN A 66 -10.32 -0.44 -35.02
C ASN A 66 -10.76 -1.84 -35.45
N GLU A 67 -11.92 -2.30 -35.01
CA GLU A 67 -12.46 -3.63 -35.32
C GLU A 67 -12.70 -3.78 -36.83
N ILE A 68 -13.33 -2.79 -37.47
CA ILE A 68 -13.64 -2.84 -38.91
C ILE A 68 -12.47 -2.38 -39.79
N GLN A 69 -11.32 -2.01 -39.22
CA GLN A 69 -10.18 -1.45 -39.96
C GLN A 69 -9.63 -2.41 -41.01
N SER A 70 -9.55 -3.71 -40.70
CA SER A 70 -9.11 -4.73 -41.65
C SER A 70 -10.16 -5.03 -42.72
N GLU A 71 -11.43 -4.76 -42.45
CA GLU A 71 -12.54 -5.03 -43.38
C GLU A 71 -12.77 -3.89 -44.37
N ASN A 72 -12.86 -2.65 -43.86
CA ASN A 72 -13.04 -1.47 -44.69
C ASN A 72 -12.28 -0.27 -44.11
N PRO A 73 -11.07 0.01 -44.62
CA PRO A 73 -10.25 1.10 -44.11
C PRO A 73 -10.87 2.48 -44.38
N ASN A 74 -11.72 2.64 -45.39
CA ASN A 74 -12.40 3.91 -45.67
C ASN A 74 -13.46 4.23 -44.60
N VAL A 75 -14.28 3.25 -44.21
CA VAL A 75 -15.28 3.44 -43.14
C VAL A 75 -14.59 3.62 -41.79
N SER A 76 -13.53 2.87 -41.51
CA SER A 76 -12.68 3.05 -40.32
C SER A 76 -12.10 4.47 -40.23
N ARG A 77 -11.63 5.04 -41.35
CA ARG A 77 -11.18 6.44 -41.42
C ARG A 77 -12.33 7.41 -41.09
N ILE A 78 -13.50 7.25 -41.71
CA ILE A 78 -14.66 8.13 -41.49
C ILE A 78 -15.08 8.14 -40.01
N LEU A 79 -15.06 6.97 -39.34
CA LEU A 79 -15.32 6.88 -37.90
C LEU A 79 -14.26 7.61 -37.06
N CYS A 80 -12.97 7.47 -37.37
CA CYS A 80 -11.89 8.21 -36.69
C CYS A 80 -12.01 9.73 -36.89
N GLU A 81 -12.38 10.19 -38.09
CA GLU A 81 -12.59 11.61 -38.39
C GLU A 81 -13.83 12.16 -37.67
N HIS A 82 -14.91 11.39 -37.58
CA HIS A 82 -16.09 11.75 -36.82
C HIS A 82 -15.79 11.86 -35.31
N ALA A 83 -15.06 10.89 -34.75
CA ALA A 83 -14.57 10.95 -33.36
C ALA A 83 -13.67 12.18 -33.10
N TYR A 84 -12.83 12.55 -34.08
CA TYR A 84 -12.02 13.76 -34.01
C TYR A 84 -12.89 15.02 -34.01
N SER A 85 -13.88 15.10 -34.91
CA SER A 85 -14.82 16.24 -34.97
C SER A 85 -15.57 16.40 -33.66
N LEU A 86 -16.13 15.31 -33.12
CA LEU A 86 -16.81 15.33 -31.81
C LEU A 86 -15.89 15.85 -30.70
N SER A 87 -14.64 15.39 -30.66
CA SER A 87 -13.68 15.90 -29.68
C SER A 87 -13.32 17.38 -29.91
N GLN A 88 -13.37 17.86 -31.16
CA GLN A 88 -13.09 19.24 -31.53
C GLN A 88 -14.24 20.16 -31.13
N ASP A 89 -15.48 19.73 -31.30
CA ASP A 89 -16.67 20.49 -30.93
C ASP A 89 -16.83 20.60 -29.41
N LEU A 90 -16.44 19.55 -28.67
CA LEU A 90 -16.52 19.51 -27.20
C LEU A 90 -15.48 20.38 -26.50
N ASP A 91 -14.28 20.53 -27.06
CA ASP A 91 -13.20 21.33 -26.48
C ASP A 91 -12.35 22.01 -27.56
N PRO A 92 -12.85 23.07 -28.22
CA PRO A 92 -12.18 23.68 -29.38
C PRO A 92 -10.74 24.14 -29.11
N ASN A 93 -10.48 24.60 -27.88
CA ASN A 93 -9.18 25.13 -27.44
C ASN A 93 -8.25 24.05 -26.86
N SER A 94 -8.73 22.81 -26.66
CA SER A 94 -7.99 21.70 -26.06
C SER A 94 -7.48 22.00 -24.64
N GLU A 95 -8.30 22.68 -23.85
CA GLU A 95 -7.99 23.09 -22.47
C GLU A 95 -8.11 21.94 -21.46
N GLY A 96 -8.86 20.88 -21.81
CA GLY A 96 -9.01 19.68 -21.00
C GLY A 96 -7.70 18.88 -20.87
N ARG A 97 -7.42 18.38 -19.66
CA ARG A 97 -6.22 17.57 -19.38
C ARG A 97 -6.16 16.36 -20.33
N GLY A 98 -5.13 16.34 -21.19
CA GLY A 98 -4.90 15.24 -22.14
C GLY A 98 -5.66 15.35 -23.48
N VAL A 99 -6.55 16.34 -23.65
CA VAL A 99 -7.35 16.52 -24.88
C VAL A 99 -6.48 16.87 -26.08
N LEU A 100 -5.51 17.78 -25.91
CA LEU A 100 -4.58 18.15 -26.98
C LEU A 100 -3.76 16.93 -27.45
N GLN A 101 -3.31 16.10 -26.51
CA GLN A 101 -2.52 14.90 -26.80
C GLN A 101 -3.37 13.85 -27.53
N PHE A 102 -4.61 13.63 -27.05
CA PHE A 102 -5.58 12.74 -27.68
C PHE A 102 -5.90 13.18 -29.13
N LYS A 103 -6.22 14.45 -29.36
CA LYS A 103 -6.50 14.99 -30.69
C LYS A 103 -5.30 14.86 -31.62
N THR A 104 -4.11 15.19 -31.14
CA THR A 104 -2.87 15.08 -31.92
C THR A 104 -2.58 13.62 -32.29
N GLY A 105 -2.76 12.69 -31.36
CA GLY A 105 -2.62 11.26 -31.60
C GLY A 105 -3.64 10.74 -32.61
N LEU A 106 -4.91 11.09 -32.45
CA LEU A 106 -5.99 10.69 -33.36
C LEU A 106 -5.77 11.28 -34.76
N MET A 107 -5.33 12.52 -34.87
CA MET A 107 -4.97 13.15 -36.15
C MET A 107 -3.79 12.44 -36.82
N SER A 108 -2.79 11.99 -36.05
CA SER A 108 -1.70 11.18 -36.59
C SER A 108 -2.19 9.84 -37.14
N VAL A 109 -3.15 9.20 -36.47
CA VAL A 109 -3.78 7.96 -36.94
C VAL A 109 -4.56 8.19 -38.23
N ILE A 110 -5.37 9.27 -38.29
CA ILE A 110 -6.08 9.66 -39.50
C ILE A 110 -5.08 9.88 -40.65
N LYS A 111 -4.00 10.62 -40.42
CA LYS A 111 -2.93 10.85 -41.41
C LYS A 111 -2.22 9.57 -41.85
N GLN A 112 -1.96 8.62 -40.96
CA GLN A 112 -1.38 7.32 -41.32
C GLN A 112 -2.35 6.46 -42.15
N LYS A 113 -3.65 6.49 -41.81
CA LYS A 113 -4.69 5.82 -42.60
C LYS A 113 -4.83 6.45 -43.99
N LEU A 114 -4.55 7.75 -44.12
CA LEU A 114 -4.49 8.47 -45.39
C LEU A 114 -3.21 8.23 -46.20
N ALA A 115 -2.05 8.13 -45.55
CA ALA A 115 -0.75 7.95 -46.22
C ALA A 115 -0.58 6.57 -46.90
N LYS A 116 -1.45 5.60 -46.61
CA LYS A 116 -1.52 4.31 -47.33
C LYS A 116 -2.19 4.40 -48.71
N LYS A 117 -2.73 5.58 -49.09
CA LYS A 117 -3.34 5.84 -50.39
C LYS A 117 -2.63 7.04 -51.01
N ASP A 118 -2.17 6.90 -52.25
CA ASP A 118 -1.26 7.80 -52.95
C ASP A 118 -1.79 9.24 -53.17
N GLY A 119 -1.92 10.04 -52.11
CA GLY A 119 -1.98 11.50 -52.18
C GLY A 119 -3.16 12.14 -52.94
N GLU A 120 -4.24 11.42 -53.26
CA GLU A 120 -5.44 12.03 -53.85
C GLU A 120 -6.29 12.76 -52.82
N GLY A 121 -6.84 13.93 -53.21
CA GLY A 121 -7.75 14.72 -52.39
C GLY A 121 -9.06 13.97 -52.10
N ILE A 122 -9.51 14.02 -50.85
CA ILE A 122 -10.67 13.25 -50.36
C ILE A 122 -11.97 13.99 -50.71
N ASP A 123 -12.83 13.36 -51.49
CA ASP A 123 -14.20 13.82 -51.72
C ASP A 123 -15.13 13.31 -50.61
N ARG A 124 -15.53 14.22 -49.70
CA ARG A 124 -16.45 13.93 -48.59
C ARG A 124 -17.90 13.68 -49.05
N SER A 125 -18.24 14.00 -50.29
CA SER A 125 -19.61 13.77 -50.81
C SER A 125 -19.98 12.29 -50.90
N GLN A 126 -18.98 11.39 -50.90
CA GLN A 126 -19.17 9.94 -51.00
C GLN A 126 -19.12 9.19 -49.66
N ASP A 127 -18.86 9.87 -48.54
CA ASP A 127 -18.70 9.21 -47.23
C ASP A 127 -20.00 8.47 -46.80
N ILE A 128 -21.17 9.06 -47.06
CA ILE A 128 -22.48 8.42 -46.80
C ILE A 128 -22.67 7.17 -47.67
N VAL A 129 -22.29 7.24 -48.94
CA VAL A 129 -22.39 6.09 -49.88
C VAL A 129 -21.48 4.95 -49.45
N HIS A 130 -20.28 5.27 -48.95
CA HIS A 130 -19.35 4.28 -48.40
C HIS A 130 -19.88 3.62 -47.13
N ILE A 131 -20.46 4.38 -46.21
CA ILE A 131 -21.08 3.82 -45.00
C ILE A 131 -22.32 3.00 -45.36
N GLU A 132 -23.20 3.47 -46.25
CA GLU A 132 -24.41 2.74 -46.66
C GLU A 132 -24.07 1.40 -47.31
N LYS A 133 -23.11 1.38 -48.24
CA LYS A 133 -22.66 0.15 -48.88
C LYS A 133 -22.05 -0.81 -47.87
N PHE A 134 -21.19 -0.31 -46.99
CA PHE A 134 -20.58 -1.15 -45.96
C PHE A 134 -21.61 -1.70 -44.97
N TYR A 135 -22.59 -0.88 -44.56
CA TYR A 135 -23.66 -1.30 -43.65
C TYR A 135 -24.48 -2.45 -44.25
N LYS A 136 -24.89 -2.34 -45.52
CA LYS A 136 -25.62 -3.40 -46.24
C LYS A 136 -24.79 -4.68 -46.41
N ASP A 137 -23.51 -4.53 -46.79
CA ASP A 137 -22.60 -5.67 -46.98
C ASP A 137 -22.25 -6.36 -45.65
N TYR A 138 -22.09 -5.60 -44.57
CA TYR A 138 -21.84 -6.13 -43.23
C TYR A 138 -23.06 -6.92 -42.72
N ARG A 139 -24.27 -6.38 -42.89
CA ARG A 139 -25.53 -7.07 -42.53
C ARG A 139 -25.71 -8.39 -43.27
N LYS A 140 -25.32 -8.44 -44.55
CA LYS A 140 -25.36 -9.66 -45.37
C LYS A 140 -24.31 -10.68 -44.95
N ARG A 141 -23.08 -10.26 -44.68
CA ARG A 141 -21.97 -11.16 -44.28
C ARG A 141 -22.21 -11.83 -42.93
N HIS A 142 -22.87 -11.14 -42.01
CA HIS A 142 -23.21 -11.69 -40.68
C HIS A 142 -24.60 -12.36 -40.64
N ASN A 143 -25.23 -12.63 -41.80
CA ASN A 143 -26.53 -13.31 -41.93
C ASN A 143 -27.62 -12.81 -40.96
N ILE A 144 -27.68 -11.49 -40.76
CA ILE A 144 -28.60 -10.88 -39.78
C ILE A 144 -30.08 -11.09 -40.15
N GLY A 145 -30.37 -11.33 -41.45
CA GLY A 145 -31.72 -11.63 -41.97
C GLY A 145 -32.16 -13.09 -41.79
N ASP A 146 -31.28 -14.05 -42.10
CA ASP A 146 -31.64 -15.49 -42.17
C ASP A 146 -31.76 -16.15 -40.79
N LEU A 147 -31.08 -15.60 -39.77
CA LEU A 147 -31.14 -16.08 -38.39
C LEU A 147 -32.50 -15.82 -37.70
N GLN A 148 -33.40 -15.05 -38.32
CA GLN A 148 -34.73 -14.73 -37.78
C GLN A 148 -35.75 -15.85 -37.98
N GLU A 149 -35.67 -16.62 -39.08
CA GLU A 149 -36.63 -17.69 -39.37
C GLU A 149 -36.36 -18.96 -38.52
N GLU A 150 -35.10 -19.22 -38.13
CA GLU A 150 -34.74 -20.38 -37.29
C GLU A 150 -35.08 -20.23 -35.80
N GLN A 151 -35.08 -19.00 -35.25
CA GLN A 151 -35.44 -18.75 -33.84
C GLN A 151 -36.95 -18.89 -33.57
N GLN A 152 -37.80 -18.68 -34.57
CA GLN A 152 -39.25 -18.89 -34.44
C GLN A 152 -39.66 -20.37 -34.64
N GLY A 153 -38.76 -21.23 -35.14
CA GLY A 153 -39.10 -22.57 -35.62
C GLY A 153 -38.54 -23.78 -34.86
N SER A 154 -37.66 -23.64 -33.88
CA SER A 154 -36.96 -24.82 -33.30
C SER A 154 -37.36 -25.16 -31.86
N SER A 155 -38.01 -26.33 -31.73
CA SER A 155 -38.20 -27.05 -30.47
C SER A 155 -36.92 -27.78 -30.05
N LEU A 156 -36.73 -27.89 -28.73
CA LEU A 156 -35.56 -28.44 -28.04
C LEU A 156 -35.01 -29.76 -28.62
N SER A 157 -33.73 -29.77 -29.01
CA SER A 157 -32.76 -30.85 -28.70
C SER A 157 -31.36 -30.56 -29.28
N GLY A 158 -30.34 -30.48 -28.43
CA GLY A 158 -29.00 -30.98 -28.77
C GLY A 158 -27.89 -30.08 -29.37
N ARG A 159 -27.91 -28.73 -29.27
CA ARG A 159 -26.79 -27.86 -29.75
C ARG A 159 -26.45 -26.63 -28.88
N ARG A 160 -26.07 -26.80 -27.61
CA ARG A 160 -25.86 -25.66 -26.67
C ARG A 160 -24.60 -24.79 -26.85
N LEU A 161 -23.49 -25.31 -27.37
CA LEU A 161 -22.24 -24.53 -27.50
C LEU A 161 -22.25 -23.58 -28.72
N ASN A 162 -22.77 -24.04 -29.85
CA ASN A 162 -22.83 -23.24 -31.09
C ASN A 162 -23.85 -22.09 -30.99
N GLU A 163 -24.89 -22.21 -30.15
CA GLU A 163 -25.89 -21.16 -29.94
C GLU A 163 -25.32 -19.97 -29.16
N LEU A 164 -24.42 -20.21 -28.18
CA LEU A 164 -23.81 -19.15 -27.39
C LEU A 164 -22.80 -18.34 -28.21
N GLU A 165 -21.96 -19.02 -29.00
CA GLU A 165 -21.02 -18.36 -29.93
C GLU A 165 -21.78 -17.52 -30.97
N ARG A 166 -22.86 -18.05 -31.55
CA ARG A 166 -23.72 -17.32 -32.49
C ARG A 166 -24.43 -16.13 -31.83
N SER A 167 -24.89 -16.26 -30.58
CA SER A 167 -25.49 -15.15 -29.83
C SER A 167 -24.49 -14.03 -29.54
N LEU A 168 -23.24 -14.38 -29.24
CA LEU A 168 -22.16 -13.43 -29.02
C LEU A 168 -21.75 -12.70 -30.31
N GLU A 169 -21.69 -13.42 -31.43
CA GLU A 169 -21.44 -12.83 -32.75
C GLU A 169 -22.56 -11.86 -33.15
N MET A 170 -23.83 -12.21 -32.91
CA MET A 170 -24.95 -11.30 -33.16
C MET A 170 -24.86 -10.03 -32.32
N LYS A 171 -24.52 -10.14 -31.03
CA LYS A 171 -24.35 -8.96 -30.14
C LYS A 171 -23.28 -8.01 -30.67
N LYS A 172 -22.14 -8.55 -31.10
CA LYS A 172 -21.05 -7.74 -31.69
C LYS A 172 -21.50 -7.06 -32.98
N ALA A 173 -22.19 -7.78 -33.85
CA ALA A 173 -22.68 -7.22 -35.11
C ALA A 173 -23.66 -6.05 -34.88
N TYR A 174 -24.63 -6.19 -33.97
CA TYR A 174 -25.56 -5.09 -33.64
C TYR A 174 -24.88 -3.89 -32.95
N ALA A 175 -23.81 -4.11 -32.18
CA ALA A 175 -23.02 -3.03 -31.59
C ALA A 175 -22.29 -2.20 -32.67
N VAL A 176 -21.68 -2.87 -33.65
CA VAL A 176 -21.03 -2.22 -34.81
C VAL A 176 -22.06 -1.44 -35.64
N LEU A 177 -23.22 -2.04 -35.94
CA LEU A 177 -24.30 -1.37 -36.68
C LEU A 177 -24.87 -0.17 -35.92
N GLY A 178 -25.00 -0.26 -34.59
CA GLY A 178 -25.46 0.84 -33.74
C GLY A 178 -24.54 2.07 -33.78
N VAL A 179 -23.22 1.85 -33.76
CA VAL A 179 -22.23 2.93 -33.90
C VAL A 179 -22.26 3.54 -35.30
N LEU A 180 -22.34 2.70 -36.35
CA LEU A 180 -22.45 3.18 -37.74
C LEU A 180 -23.71 4.05 -37.94
N LYS A 181 -24.85 3.64 -37.37
CA LYS A 181 -26.08 4.44 -37.38
C LYS A 181 -25.88 5.79 -36.69
N GLY A 182 -25.27 5.81 -35.50
CA GLY A 182 -25.00 7.06 -34.78
C GLY A 182 -24.16 8.05 -35.58
N VAL A 183 -23.20 7.55 -36.36
CA VAL A 183 -22.41 8.39 -37.28
C VAL A 183 -23.24 8.83 -38.49
N VAL A 184 -24.08 7.97 -39.07
CA VAL A 184 -24.97 8.34 -40.19
C VAL A 184 -25.98 9.41 -39.78
N ASP A 185 -26.56 9.32 -38.58
CA ASP A 185 -27.53 10.28 -38.04
C ASP A 185 -26.90 11.68 -37.84
N SER A 186 -25.58 11.77 -37.75
CA SER A 186 -24.83 13.04 -37.63
C SER A 186 -24.44 13.69 -38.96
N LEU A 187 -24.67 12.99 -40.08
CA LEU A 187 -24.39 13.48 -41.43
C LEU A 187 -25.64 14.16 -42.03
N PRO A 188 -25.49 15.07 -43.01
CA PRO A 188 -26.63 15.81 -43.60
C PRO A 188 -27.72 14.86 -44.13
N SER A 189 -28.97 15.10 -43.73
CA SER A 189 -30.11 14.18 -43.91
C SER A 189 -30.60 14.03 -45.36
N ASP A 190 -30.16 14.93 -46.24
CA ASP A 190 -30.65 15.14 -47.61
C ASP A 190 -30.16 14.06 -48.60
N VAL A 191 -29.20 13.25 -48.17
CA VAL A 191 -28.46 12.27 -49.00
C VAL A 191 -28.85 10.82 -48.67
N ILE A 192 -29.68 10.58 -47.63
CA ILE A 192 -30.04 9.23 -47.15
C ILE A 192 -31.31 8.74 -47.86
N THR A 193 -31.20 7.62 -48.58
CA THR A 193 -32.35 6.96 -49.24
C THR A 193 -33.39 6.50 -48.20
N ALA A 194 -34.69 6.69 -48.47
CA ALA A 194 -35.78 6.30 -47.56
C ALA A 194 -35.74 4.82 -47.15
N ASP A 195 -35.31 3.93 -48.06
CA ASP A 195 -35.13 2.50 -47.79
C ASP A 195 -33.99 2.23 -46.79
N PHE A 196 -32.89 2.99 -46.87
CA PHE A 196 -31.78 2.83 -45.94
C PHE A 196 -32.17 3.30 -44.53
N ARG A 197 -32.93 4.39 -44.42
CA ARG A 197 -33.46 4.87 -43.13
C ARG A 197 -34.35 3.83 -42.44
N ARG A 198 -35.23 3.15 -43.19
CA ARG A 198 -36.05 2.05 -42.64
C ARG A 198 -35.22 0.90 -42.09
N ILE A 199 -34.12 0.53 -42.78
CA ILE A 199 -33.22 -0.53 -42.32
C ILE A 199 -32.53 -0.12 -41.01
N LEU A 200 -32.03 1.12 -40.93
CA LEU A 200 -31.37 1.66 -39.74
C LEU A 200 -32.30 1.66 -38.51
N GLU A 201 -33.56 2.06 -38.68
CA GLU A 201 -34.56 2.07 -37.61
C GLU A 201 -34.92 0.66 -37.14
N ALA A 202 -35.06 -0.29 -38.07
CA ALA A 202 -35.38 -1.68 -37.76
C ALA A 202 -34.25 -2.39 -36.99
N ASP A 203 -32.99 -2.14 -37.34
CA ASP A 203 -31.85 -2.72 -36.64
C ASP A 203 -31.64 -2.04 -35.25
N ALA A 204 -31.89 -0.73 -35.13
CA ALA A 204 -31.77 0.00 -33.87
C ALA A 204 -32.76 -0.48 -32.80
N ALA A 205 -34.01 -0.77 -33.18
CA ALA A 205 -35.00 -1.34 -32.27
C ALA A 205 -34.57 -2.70 -31.68
N LYS A 206 -33.72 -3.44 -32.41
CA LYS A 206 -33.18 -4.74 -31.96
C LYS A 206 -31.92 -4.58 -31.12
N THR A 207 -31.08 -3.58 -31.39
CA THR A 207 -29.92 -3.25 -30.53
C THR A 207 -30.34 -2.97 -29.09
N GLU A 208 -31.54 -2.41 -28.85
CA GLU A 208 -32.09 -2.25 -27.50
C GLU A 208 -32.38 -3.57 -26.78
N GLN A 209 -32.70 -4.66 -27.50
CA GLN A 209 -32.92 -5.99 -26.91
C GLN A 209 -31.63 -6.65 -26.43
N PHE A 210 -30.48 -6.24 -26.96
CA PHE A 210 -29.17 -6.85 -26.70
C PHE A 210 -28.25 -6.03 -25.77
N LYS A 211 -28.74 -4.92 -25.19
CA LYS A 211 -28.02 -4.21 -24.11
C LYS A 211 -27.64 -5.20 -23.01
N ALA A 212 -26.40 -5.13 -22.54
CA ALA A 212 -25.94 -5.93 -21.41
C ALA A 212 -26.75 -5.54 -20.17
N TYR A 213 -27.64 -6.43 -19.73
CA TYR A 213 -28.28 -6.33 -18.43
C TYR A 213 -27.28 -6.82 -17.38
N ASN A 214 -27.07 -6.06 -16.30
CA ASN A 214 -26.37 -6.53 -15.09
C ASN A 214 -27.14 -7.63 -14.33
N ILE A 215 -28.18 -8.19 -14.94
CA ILE A 215 -29.05 -9.23 -14.40
C ILE A 215 -29.25 -10.23 -15.55
N LEU A 216 -28.73 -11.45 -15.41
CA LEU A 216 -29.18 -12.57 -16.23
C LEU A 216 -30.69 -12.76 -15.96
N PRO A 217 -31.55 -12.90 -16.99
CA PRO A 217 -32.95 -13.25 -16.76
C PRO A 217 -33.01 -14.55 -15.97
N LEU A 218 -33.87 -14.62 -14.95
CA LEU A 218 -34.23 -15.85 -14.22
C LEU A 218 -35.06 -16.82 -15.11
N GLY A 219 -34.62 -17.02 -16.34
CA GLY A 219 -35.26 -17.82 -17.38
C GLY A 219 -34.36 -18.05 -18.59
N ALA A 220 -33.02 -17.97 -18.42
CA ALA A 220 -32.12 -18.42 -19.47
C ALA A 220 -32.34 -19.94 -19.72
N PRO A 221 -32.43 -20.40 -20.98
CA PRO A 221 -32.69 -21.79 -21.30
C PRO A 221 -31.55 -22.66 -20.75
N GLY A 222 -31.78 -23.33 -19.62
CA GLY A 222 -30.71 -23.98 -18.87
C GLY A 222 -31.04 -24.40 -17.44
N ILE A 223 -31.94 -23.68 -16.76
CA ILE A 223 -32.34 -23.97 -15.37
C ILE A 223 -33.63 -24.80 -15.43
N ALA A 224 -33.52 -26.10 -15.16
CA ALA A 224 -34.68 -26.97 -14.99
C ALA A 224 -35.27 -26.73 -13.60
N ASP A 225 -36.51 -26.24 -13.53
CA ASP A 225 -37.30 -26.22 -12.29
C ASP A 225 -37.68 -27.66 -11.93
N GLY A 226 -36.93 -28.24 -10.99
CA GLY A 226 -37.27 -29.49 -10.31
C GLY A 226 -38.05 -29.21 -9.04
N ASN A 227 -39.36 -28.98 -9.15
CA ASN A 227 -40.42 -29.46 -8.26
C ASN A 227 -41.73 -28.72 -8.58
N ARG A 228 -42.67 -29.45 -9.17
CA ARG A 228 -44.09 -29.07 -9.16
C ARG A 228 -44.65 -29.55 -7.83
N ASP A 229 -45.11 -28.61 -7.00
CA ASP A 229 -46.32 -28.68 -6.16
C ASP A 229 -46.30 -27.59 -5.08
N THR A 230 -46.61 -26.35 -5.48
CA THR A 230 -47.11 -25.30 -4.57
C THR A 230 -48.16 -24.49 -5.31
N PRO A 231 -49.40 -24.36 -4.81
CA PRO A 231 -50.46 -23.62 -5.48
C PRO A 231 -50.41 -22.14 -5.09
N GLU A 232 -49.37 -21.42 -5.50
CA GLU A 232 -49.38 -19.95 -5.53
C GLU A 232 -48.79 -19.50 -6.86
N HIS A 233 -49.64 -18.93 -7.70
CA HIS A 233 -49.29 -18.47 -9.04
C HIS A 233 -48.44 -17.20 -8.93
N ILE A 234 -47.12 -17.33 -8.76
CA ILE A 234 -46.19 -16.20 -8.86
C ILE A 234 -46.01 -15.90 -10.36
N PRO A 235 -46.37 -14.70 -10.85
CA PRO A 235 -46.15 -14.33 -12.24
C PRO A 235 -44.65 -14.33 -12.55
N SER A 236 -44.27 -14.86 -13.71
CA SER A 236 -42.89 -14.91 -14.19
C SER A 236 -42.25 -13.50 -14.21
N PHE A 237 -41.31 -13.26 -13.30
CA PHE A 237 -40.54 -12.01 -13.28
C PHE A 237 -39.45 -12.06 -14.36
N SER A 238 -39.64 -11.32 -15.45
CA SER A 238 -38.56 -11.01 -16.39
C SER A 238 -37.60 -9.98 -15.77
N SER A 239 -36.30 -10.04 -16.09
CA SER A 239 -35.30 -9.06 -15.63
C SER A 239 -35.59 -7.63 -16.09
N SER A 240 -36.28 -7.46 -17.23
CA SER A 240 -36.84 -6.19 -17.67
C SER A 240 -37.90 -5.66 -16.70
N GLY A 241 -38.65 -6.54 -16.04
CA GLY A 241 -39.62 -6.19 -15.00
C GLY A 241 -38.98 -5.64 -13.73
N TYR A 242 -37.83 -6.15 -13.27
CA TYR A 242 -37.16 -5.62 -12.08
C TYR A 242 -36.57 -4.22 -12.31
N LEU A 243 -35.98 -3.99 -13.48
CA LEU A 243 -35.48 -2.67 -13.85
C LEU A 243 -36.61 -1.68 -14.15
N ASN A 244 -37.75 -2.12 -14.68
CA ASN A 244 -38.84 -1.20 -15.01
C ASN A 244 -39.92 -1.08 -13.91
N SER A 245 -39.90 -1.95 -12.90
CA SER A 245 -40.84 -1.91 -11.77
C SER A 245 -40.25 -1.12 -10.60
N ILE A 246 -40.73 0.11 -10.46
CA ILE A 246 -40.51 0.96 -9.29
C ILE A 246 -40.87 0.20 -7.99
N ALA A 247 -41.91 -0.65 -8.02
CA ALA A 247 -42.34 -1.41 -6.86
C ALA A 247 -41.32 -2.49 -6.44
N ALA A 248 -40.72 -3.21 -7.38
CA ALA A 248 -39.71 -4.24 -7.06
C ALA A 248 -38.43 -3.61 -6.50
N ARG A 249 -37.99 -2.48 -7.08
CA ARG A 249 -36.86 -1.70 -6.56
C ARG A 249 -37.16 -1.15 -5.17
N ALA A 250 -38.34 -0.57 -4.96
CA ALA A 250 -38.76 -0.08 -3.66
C ALA A 250 -38.79 -1.19 -2.59
N GLN A 251 -39.25 -2.40 -2.94
CA GLN A 251 -39.20 -3.55 -2.04
C GLN A 251 -37.77 -3.96 -1.69
N ALA A 252 -36.84 -3.95 -2.66
CA ALA A 252 -35.43 -4.18 -2.40
C ALA A 252 -34.83 -3.10 -1.50
N ASP A 253 -35.12 -1.82 -1.74
CA ASP A 253 -34.63 -0.68 -0.95
C ASP A 253 -35.23 -0.62 0.46
N LEU A 254 -36.41 -1.19 0.67
CA LEU A 254 -37.02 -1.37 1.99
C LEU A 254 -36.31 -2.48 2.79
N LYS A 255 -35.81 -3.51 2.11
CA LYS A 255 -35.21 -4.69 2.74
C LYS A 255 -33.70 -4.56 2.94
N PHE A 256 -33.00 -3.94 1.99
CA PHE A 256 -31.56 -3.78 1.99
C PHE A 256 -31.21 -2.30 2.07
N THR A 257 -30.34 -1.95 3.02
CA THR A 257 -29.88 -0.57 3.20
C THR A 257 -28.38 -0.52 3.05
N TYR A 258 -27.89 0.22 2.07
CA TYR A 258 -26.47 0.46 1.86
C TYR A 258 -26.08 1.85 2.40
N VAL A 259 -25.36 1.87 3.52
CA VAL A 259 -24.97 3.10 4.22
C VAL A 259 -23.46 3.26 4.16
N VAL A 260 -23.01 4.38 3.62
CA VAL A 260 -21.60 4.80 3.64
C VAL A 260 -21.44 5.92 4.66
N SER A 261 -20.47 5.76 5.55
CA SER A 261 -20.14 6.78 6.55
C SER A 261 -19.02 7.68 6.05
N CYS A 262 -19.31 8.97 5.88
CA CYS A 262 -18.33 10.01 5.55
C CYS A 262 -18.50 11.20 6.51
N GLN A 263 -17.94 11.09 7.72
CA GLN A 263 -18.10 12.10 8.78
C GLN A 263 -17.84 13.54 8.37
N VAL A 264 -16.85 13.77 7.49
CA VAL A 264 -16.40 15.12 7.08
C VAL A 264 -17.21 15.71 5.92
N TYR A 265 -18.17 14.98 5.34
CA TYR A 265 -18.93 15.44 4.17
C TYR A 265 -19.56 16.83 4.37
N GLY A 266 -20.11 17.10 5.56
CA GLY A 266 -20.66 18.42 5.89
C GLY A 266 -19.63 19.56 5.80
N GLN A 267 -18.41 19.32 6.28
CA GLN A 267 -17.30 20.28 6.22
C GLN A 267 -16.76 20.43 4.80
N GLN A 268 -16.64 19.32 4.05
CA GLN A 268 -16.19 19.32 2.66
C GLN A 268 -17.12 20.13 1.75
N LYS A 269 -18.44 20.13 2.03
CA LYS A 269 -19.41 20.97 1.32
C LYS A 269 -19.16 22.48 1.52
N GLN A 270 -18.67 22.87 2.70
CA GLN A 270 -18.43 24.27 3.07
C GLN A 270 -17.03 24.75 2.68
N ASN A 271 -16.05 23.84 2.64
CA ASN A 271 -14.66 24.15 2.34
C ASN A 271 -14.42 24.24 0.82
N GLU A 272 -14.09 25.43 0.30
CA GLU A 272 -13.86 25.64 -1.14
C GLU A 272 -12.81 24.70 -1.74
N LYS A 273 -11.76 24.36 -0.98
CA LYS A 273 -10.69 23.46 -1.47
C LYS A 273 -11.16 22.02 -1.63
N GLU A 274 -12.11 21.57 -0.81
CA GLU A 274 -12.59 20.19 -0.75
C GLU A 274 -13.96 20.01 -1.39
N LYS A 275 -14.54 21.09 -1.93
CA LYS A 275 -15.85 21.09 -2.57
C LYS A 275 -15.95 20.09 -3.73
N HIS A 276 -14.85 19.86 -4.45
CA HIS A 276 -14.78 18.85 -5.50
C HIS A 276 -14.99 17.42 -4.95
N VAL A 277 -14.43 17.10 -3.78
CA VAL A 277 -14.62 15.80 -3.12
C VAL A 277 -16.09 15.60 -2.70
N ALA A 278 -16.72 16.67 -2.19
CA ALA A 278 -18.14 16.62 -1.88
C ALA A 278 -19.02 16.44 -3.14
N ALA A 279 -18.61 17.03 -4.26
CA ALA A 279 -19.27 16.85 -5.56
C ALA A 279 -19.12 15.40 -6.07
N ASP A 280 -17.96 14.77 -5.89
CA ASP A 280 -17.75 13.36 -6.24
C ASP A 280 -18.61 12.42 -5.39
N ILE A 281 -18.76 12.69 -4.09
CA ILE A 281 -19.67 11.93 -3.21
C ILE A 281 -21.12 12.10 -3.66
N LEU A 282 -21.54 13.31 -4.03
CA LEU A 282 -22.87 13.55 -4.57
C LEU A 282 -23.08 12.80 -5.90
N TYR A 283 -22.09 12.82 -6.79
CA TYR A 283 -22.12 12.07 -8.03
C TYR A 283 -22.28 10.56 -7.80
N LEU A 284 -21.61 9.99 -6.78
CA LEU A 284 -21.79 8.59 -6.40
C LEU A 284 -23.22 8.30 -5.91
N MET A 285 -23.82 9.20 -5.14
CA MET A 285 -25.22 9.08 -4.71
C MET A 285 -26.19 9.19 -5.89
N GLN A 286 -25.91 10.06 -6.86
CA GLN A 286 -26.72 10.17 -8.09
C GLN A 286 -26.64 8.90 -8.93
N ARG A 287 -25.45 8.30 -9.02
CA ARG A 287 -25.21 7.10 -9.83
C ARG A 287 -25.78 5.84 -9.18
N ASN A 288 -25.91 5.81 -7.85
CA ASN A 288 -26.35 4.66 -7.09
C ASN A 288 -27.56 5.01 -6.21
N GLU A 289 -28.78 4.75 -6.70
CA GLU A 289 -30.03 5.13 -6.03
C GLU A 289 -30.16 4.59 -4.59
N ALA A 290 -29.65 3.38 -4.33
CA ALA A 290 -29.69 2.75 -3.00
C ALA A 290 -28.65 3.30 -2.01
N LEU A 291 -27.65 4.05 -2.49
CA LEU A 291 -26.54 4.56 -1.69
C LEU A 291 -27.02 5.71 -0.79
N ARG A 292 -26.81 5.56 0.52
CA ARG A 292 -27.08 6.58 1.52
C ARG A 292 -25.78 6.98 2.19
N VAL A 293 -25.58 8.28 2.38
CA VAL A 293 -24.37 8.81 3.03
C VAL A 293 -24.72 9.36 4.41
N ALA A 294 -24.05 8.83 5.43
CA ALA A 294 -24.16 9.29 6.81
C ALA A 294 -22.96 10.20 7.14
N TYR A 295 -23.19 11.36 7.75
CA TYR A 295 -22.14 12.30 8.13
C TYR A 295 -22.47 13.10 9.39
N ILE A 296 -21.45 13.80 9.93
CA ILE A 296 -21.60 14.71 11.05
C ILE A 296 -21.56 16.14 10.54
N ASP A 297 -22.64 16.88 10.79
CA ASP A 297 -22.76 18.29 10.47
C ASP A 297 -22.48 19.12 11.72
N THR A 298 -21.68 20.18 11.57
CA THR A 298 -21.34 21.11 12.66
C THR A 298 -21.90 22.48 12.32
N VAL A 299 -22.84 22.95 13.13
CA VAL A 299 -23.52 24.23 12.92
C VAL A 299 -23.11 25.18 14.06
N GLU A 300 -22.65 26.37 13.69
CA GLU A 300 -22.36 27.43 14.65
C GLU A 300 -23.64 28.23 14.93
N VAL A 301 -24.11 28.18 16.18
CA VAL A 301 -25.34 28.84 16.63
C VAL A 301 -24.96 29.91 17.66
N LEU A 302 -25.46 31.13 17.47
CA LEU A 302 -25.32 32.22 18.44
C LEU A 302 -26.36 32.05 19.55
N ARG A 303 -25.88 31.82 20.78
CA ARG A 303 -26.70 31.79 22.00
C ARG A 303 -26.03 32.64 23.06
N ASP A 304 -26.78 33.53 23.70
CA ASP A 304 -26.26 34.41 24.76
C ASP A 304 -25.00 35.21 24.38
N GLN A 305 -24.97 35.76 23.15
CA GLN A 305 -23.81 36.48 22.57
C GLN A 305 -22.51 35.65 22.49
N LYS A 306 -22.59 34.33 22.64
CA LYS A 306 -21.46 33.40 22.44
C LYS A 306 -21.78 32.43 21.30
N THR A 307 -20.76 32.10 20.52
CA THR A 307 -20.87 31.10 19.46
C THR A 307 -20.77 29.71 20.08
N HIS A 308 -21.85 28.93 19.97
CA HIS A 308 -21.90 27.54 20.38
C HIS A 308 -21.88 26.63 19.14
N LYS A 309 -21.14 25.52 19.22
CA LYS A 309 -21.16 24.50 18.17
C LYS A 309 -22.19 23.45 18.50
N GLU A 310 -23.17 23.30 17.62
CA GLU A 310 -24.15 22.22 17.67
C GLU A 310 -23.75 21.14 16.64
N TYR A 311 -23.93 19.89 17.02
CA TYR A 311 -23.53 18.74 16.20
C TYR A 311 -24.76 17.94 15.81
N TYR A 312 -24.86 17.55 14.55
CA TYR A 312 -25.96 16.77 14.01
C TYR A 312 -25.45 15.55 13.27
N SER A 313 -26.06 14.39 13.51
CA SER A 313 -25.87 13.21 12.68
C SER A 313 -26.93 13.20 11.58
N LYS A 314 -26.48 13.28 10.34
CA LYS A 314 -27.35 13.37 9.16
C LYS A 314 -27.20 12.15 8.27
N LEU A 315 -28.31 11.73 7.67
CA LEU A 315 -28.33 10.74 6.59
C LEU A 315 -28.92 11.41 5.35
N VAL A 316 -28.21 11.34 4.22
CA VAL A 316 -28.62 11.92 2.95
C VAL A 316 -28.65 10.88 1.83
N LYS A 317 -29.43 11.17 0.79
CA LYS A 317 -29.42 10.49 -0.52
C LYS A 317 -29.54 11.51 -1.64
N ALA A 318 -29.28 11.11 -2.88
CA ALA A 318 -29.62 11.95 -4.03
C ALA A 318 -31.14 11.98 -4.23
N ASP A 319 -31.70 13.17 -4.48
CA ASP A 319 -33.08 13.32 -4.96
C ASP A 319 -33.17 13.17 -6.49
N LEU A 320 -34.41 13.21 -7.00
CA LEU A 320 -34.69 13.14 -8.44
C LEU A 320 -34.06 14.30 -9.24
N SER A 321 -33.74 15.41 -8.59
CA SER A 321 -33.07 16.57 -9.20
C SER A 321 -31.54 16.49 -9.11
N GLY A 322 -31.00 15.42 -8.51
CA GLY A 322 -29.58 15.20 -8.30
C GLY A 322 -28.99 15.98 -7.11
N LYS A 323 -29.80 16.54 -6.21
CA LYS A 323 -29.32 17.25 -5.01
C LYS A 323 -29.28 16.31 -3.80
N ASP A 324 -28.45 16.64 -2.81
CA ASP A 324 -28.43 15.90 -1.54
C ASP A 324 -29.69 16.21 -0.72
N GLN A 325 -30.58 15.24 -0.61
CA GLN A 325 -31.78 15.29 0.21
C GLN A 325 -31.52 14.68 1.58
N GLU A 326 -31.82 15.44 2.63
CA GLU A 326 -31.80 14.97 4.01
C GLU A 326 -32.95 13.98 4.27
N ILE A 327 -32.60 12.79 4.76
CA ILE A 327 -33.54 11.75 5.20
C ILE A 327 -33.74 11.84 6.71
N TYR A 328 -32.63 11.93 7.46
CA TYR A 328 -32.65 12.05 8.91
C TYR A 328 -31.71 13.18 9.35
N ASN A 329 -32.10 13.87 10.41
CA ASN A 329 -31.33 14.92 11.04
C ASN A 329 -31.47 14.80 12.57
N ILE A 330 -30.45 14.23 13.22
CA ILE A 330 -30.47 13.89 14.64
C ILE A 330 -29.49 14.80 15.39
N LYS A 331 -30.00 15.64 16.29
CA LYS A 331 -29.15 16.48 17.15
C LYS A 331 -28.39 15.63 18.16
N LEU A 332 -27.08 15.81 18.22
CA LEU A 332 -26.18 15.12 19.14
C LEU A 332 -25.91 15.97 20.40
N PRO A 333 -25.63 15.33 21.55
CA PRO A 333 -25.36 16.04 22.80
C PRO A 333 -24.01 16.78 22.84
N GLY A 334 -23.12 16.52 21.87
CA GLY A 334 -21.79 17.12 21.77
C GLY A 334 -21.04 16.59 20.55
N ASN A 335 -19.74 16.91 20.44
CA ASN A 335 -18.89 16.39 19.37
C ASN A 335 -18.74 14.87 19.53
N PRO A 336 -19.26 14.04 18.60
CA PRO A 336 -19.16 12.59 18.71
C PRO A 336 -17.76 12.08 18.39
N LEU A 337 -16.89 12.90 17.77
CA LEU A 337 -15.55 12.51 17.35
C LEU A 337 -14.63 12.48 18.56
N LEU A 338 -14.54 11.31 19.21
CA LEU A 338 -13.60 11.10 20.28
C LEU A 338 -12.26 10.72 19.64
N GLY A 339 -12.18 9.62 18.89
CA GLY A 339 -10.89 9.04 18.48
C GLY A 339 -10.71 8.71 17.00
N GLU A 340 -10.39 7.45 16.69
CA GLU A 340 -10.11 7.02 15.33
C GLU A 340 -11.33 7.11 14.40
N GLY A 341 -11.10 7.44 13.13
CA GLY A 341 -12.18 7.66 12.17
C GLY A 341 -13.06 6.43 11.89
N LYS A 342 -12.47 5.24 11.74
CA LYS A 342 -13.22 4.00 11.39
C LYS A 342 -14.25 3.58 12.46
N PRO A 343 -13.90 3.41 13.75
CA PRO A 343 -14.88 3.00 14.76
C PRO A 343 -15.98 4.05 14.96
N GLU A 344 -15.61 5.33 14.92
CA GLU A 344 -16.58 6.42 15.04
C GLU A 344 -17.53 6.43 13.84
N ASN A 345 -17.02 6.19 12.63
CA ASN A 345 -17.84 6.08 11.42
C ASN A 345 -18.86 4.96 11.55
N GLN A 346 -18.43 3.76 11.97
CA GLN A 346 -19.30 2.60 12.14
C GLN A 346 -20.35 2.85 13.24
N ASN A 347 -19.93 3.34 14.41
CA ASN A 347 -20.83 3.58 15.54
C ASN A 347 -21.84 4.70 15.26
N HIS A 348 -21.46 5.73 14.50
CA HIS A 348 -22.42 6.75 14.07
C HIS A 348 -23.37 6.24 12.97
N ALA A 349 -22.91 5.37 12.07
CA ALA A 349 -23.71 4.92 10.93
C ALA A 349 -24.70 3.80 11.30
N ILE A 350 -24.40 3.01 12.34
CA ILE A 350 -25.20 1.83 12.71
C ILE A 350 -26.65 2.16 13.02
N ILE A 351 -26.96 3.35 13.55
CA ILE A 351 -28.34 3.77 13.84
C ILE A 351 -29.20 3.94 12.57
N PHE A 352 -28.56 4.17 11.42
CA PHE A 352 -29.23 4.33 10.11
C PHE A 352 -29.43 3.00 9.38
N THR A 353 -28.84 1.91 9.88
CA THR A 353 -29.03 0.56 9.33
C THR A 353 -30.36 -0.05 9.76
N ARG A 354 -30.91 -0.95 8.93
CA ARG A 354 -32.15 -1.69 9.17
C ARG A 354 -31.92 -3.20 9.05
N GLY A 355 -32.86 -4.00 9.54
CA GLY A 355 -32.79 -5.47 9.54
C GLY A 355 -32.17 -6.07 10.80
N GLU A 356 -32.13 -7.40 10.84
CA GLU A 356 -31.56 -8.22 11.93
C GLU A 356 -30.06 -8.47 11.75
N ALA A 357 -29.57 -8.42 10.51
CA ALA A 357 -28.17 -8.62 10.18
C ALA A 357 -27.54 -7.32 9.66
N VAL A 358 -26.26 -7.10 9.99
CA VAL A 358 -25.46 -6.00 9.45
C VAL A 358 -24.11 -6.51 9.00
N GLN A 359 -23.72 -6.22 7.76
CA GLN A 359 -22.41 -6.56 7.23
C GLN A 359 -21.51 -5.33 7.26
N THR A 360 -20.27 -5.49 7.72
CA THR A 360 -19.24 -4.45 7.68
C THR A 360 -18.27 -4.73 6.56
N ILE A 361 -18.14 -3.80 5.61
CA ILE A 361 -17.25 -3.93 4.44
C ILE A 361 -16.37 -2.67 4.37
N ASP A 362 -15.08 -2.83 4.10
CA ASP A 362 -14.19 -1.71 3.83
C ASP A 362 -14.43 -1.15 2.41
N MET A 363 -14.16 0.13 2.19
CA MET A 363 -14.39 0.80 0.89
C MET A 363 -13.62 0.18 -0.31
N ASN A 364 -12.55 -0.58 -0.04
CA ASN A 364 -11.75 -1.29 -1.03
C ASN A 364 -12.14 -2.77 -1.18
N GLN A 365 -13.31 -3.15 -0.68
CA GLN A 365 -13.86 -4.49 -0.80
C GLN A 365 -15.19 -4.47 -1.56
N ASP A 366 -15.42 -5.52 -2.33
CA ASP A 366 -16.69 -5.75 -2.99
C ASP A 366 -16.92 -7.24 -3.25
N ASN A 367 -18.18 -7.64 -3.43
CA ASN A 367 -18.54 -8.99 -3.80
C ASN A 367 -18.52 -9.15 -5.32
N TYR A 368 -18.01 -10.29 -5.80
CA TYR A 368 -18.39 -10.76 -7.13
C TYR A 368 -19.90 -11.02 -7.14
N PHE A 369 -20.54 -10.83 -8.30
CA PHE A 369 -21.98 -10.97 -8.43
C PHE A 369 -22.47 -12.36 -7.95
N GLU A 370 -21.73 -13.40 -8.29
CA GLU A 370 -22.00 -14.79 -7.94
C GLU A 370 -21.89 -15.04 -6.42
N GLU A 371 -21.02 -14.32 -5.73
CA GLU A 371 -20.87 -14.40 -4.27
C GLU A 371 -22.02 -13.70 -3.55
N ALA A 372 -22.50 -12.58 -4.11
CA ALA A 372 -23.65 -11.86 -3.56
C ALA A 372 -24.93 -12.72 -3.52
N LEU A 373 -25.12 -13.63 -4.49
CA LEU A 373 -26.26 -14.55 -4.51
C LEU A 373 -26.26 -15.55 -3.33
N LYS A 374 -25.09 -15.80 -2.74
CA LYS A 374 -24.93 -16.75 -1.62
C LYS A 374 -25.20 -16.12 -0.25
N ILE A 375 -25.38 -14.80 -0.17
CA ILE A 375 -25.62 -14.08 1.09
C ILE A 375 -26.88 -14.61 1.79
N ARG A 376 -27.90 -15.05 1.04
CA ARG A 376 -29.08 -15.70 1.63
C ARG A 376 -28.69 -16.90 2.49
N ASN A 377 -27.89 -17.80 1.93
CA ASN A 377 -27.43 -19.02 2.62
C ASN A 377 -26.57 -18.65 3.84
N LEU A 378 -25.74 -17.62 3.72
CA LEU A 378 -24.95 -17.11 4.84
C LEU A 378 -25.84 -16.61 5.98
N LEU A 379 -26.91 -15.85 5.69
CA LEU A 379 -27.81 -15.34 6.72
C LEU A 379 -28.58 -16.43 7.47
N GLU A 380 -28.86 -17.56 6.82
CA GLU A 380 -29.49 -18.72 7.47
C GLU A 380 -28.62 -19.32 8.59
N GLU A 381 -27.29 -19.15 8.53
CA GLU A 381 -26.35 -19.64 9.55
C GLU A 381 -26.59 -19.06 10.95
N PHE A 382 -27.22 -17.89 11.06
CA PHE A 382 -27.60 -17.32 12.37
C PHE A 382 -28.64 -18.16 13.12
N VAL A 383 -29.43 -18.96 12.40
CA VAL A 383 -30.56 -19.73 12.96
C VAL A 383 -30.22 -21.23 13.08
N VAL A 384 -29.20 -21.70 12.36
CA VAL A 384 -28.74 -23.09 12.38
C VAL A 384 -28.05 -23.42 13.72
N LYS A 385 -28.44 -24.55 14.32
CA LYS A 385 -27.92 -25.01 15.64
C LYS A 385 -26.65 -25.87 15.55
N ASP A 386 -26.16 -26.16 14.35
CA ASP A 386 -25.01 -27.06 14.14
C ASP A 386 -23.65 -26.45 14.55
N HIS A 387 -23.65 -25.16 14.92
CA HIS A 387 -22.44 -24.40 15.28
C HIS A 387 -22.05 -24.48 16.76
N GLY A 388 -22.78 -25.25 17.56
CA GLY A 388 -22.53 -25.50 18.97
C GLY A 388 -23.73 -25.16 19.86
N LEU A 389 -23.48 -24.91 21.15
CA LEU A 389 -24.54 -24.68 22.15
C LEU A 389 -25.30 -23.35 21.97
N ARG A 390 -24.67 -22.36 21.34
CA ARG A 390 -25.19 -21.00 21.18
C ARG A 390 -25.28 -20.67 19.69
N LEU A 391 -26.35 -19.96 19.32
CA LEU A 391 -26.49 -19.42 17.97
C LEU A 391 -25.34 -18.46 17.65
N PRO A 392 -24.88 -18.42 16.40
CA PRO A 392 -23.89 -17.44 15.98
C PRO A 392 -24.37 -16.01 16.22
N THR A 393 -23.45 -15.14 16.56
CA THR A 393 -23.67 -13.69 16.68
C THR A 393 -22.81 -12.92 15.68
N ILE A 394 -21.75 -13.54 15.18
CA ILE A 394 -20.89 -13.04 14.12
C ILE A 394 -20.59 -14.20 13.17
N LEU A 395 -20.91 -14.02 11.90
CA LEU A 395 -20.59 -14.94 10.82
C LEU A 395 -19.35 -14.44 10.09
N GLY A 396 -18.28 -15.20 10.20
CA GLY A 396 -17.03 -14.92 9.52
C GLY A 396 -17.07 -15.26 8.05
N VAL A 397 -16.51 -14.40 7.21
CA VAL A 397 -16.45 -14.62 5.76
C VAL A 397 -15.01 -14.55 5.26
N ARG A 398 -14.66 -15.39 4.29
CA ARG A 398 -13.35 -15.39 3.64
C ARG A 398 -13.14 -14.12 2.80
N GLU A 399 -11.90 -13.62 2.77
CA GLU A 399 -11.47 -12.61 1.80
C GLU A 399 -10.67 -13.21 0.65
N HIS A 400 -10.82 -12.60 -0.54
CA HIS A 400 -9.98 -12.86 -1.69
C HIS A 400 -9.19 -11.61 -2.07
N VAL A 401 -7.88 -11.63 -1.81
CA VAL A 401 -6.98 -10.53 -2.17
C VAL A 401 -6.59 -10.66 -3.64
N PHE A 402 -7.08 -9.74 -4.47
CA PHE A 402 -6.88 -9.80 -5.93
C PHE A 402 -5.68 -8.97 -6.42
N THR A 403 -4.98 -8.24 -5.54
CA THR A 403 -3.82 -7.40 -5.91
C THR A 403 -2.49 -8.16 -5.93
N GLY A 404 -2.48 -9.47 -5.63
CA GLY A 404 -1.26 -10.27 -5.51
C GLY A 404 -0.38 -10.35 -6.77
N SER A 405 -0.91 -10.06 -7.96
CA SER A 405 -0.18 -10.13 -9.23
C SER A 405 0.64 -8.86 -9.57
N VAL A 406 0.53 -7.81 -8.75
CA VAL A 406 1.09 -6.48 -9.07
C VAL A 406 2.59 -6.39 -8.78
N SER A 407 3.05 -6.91 -7.64
CA SER A 407 4.46 -6.89 -7.22
C SER A 407 4.79 -8.11 -6.35
N SER A 408 6.07 -8.37 -6.11
CA SER A 408 6.49 -9.43 -5.17
C SER A 408 5.98 -9.18 -3.75
N LEU A 409 5.97 -7.92 -3.27
CA LEU A 409 5.38 -7.56 -1.99
C LEU A 409 3.87 -7.86 -1.94
N ALA A 410 3.14 -7.51 -3.02
CA ALA A 410 1.73 -7.82 -3.14
C ALA A 410 1.48 -9.33 -3.08
N TRP A 411 2.32 -10.10 -3.78
CA TRP A 411 2.28 -11.56 -3.79
C TRP A 411 2.51 -12.14 -2.37
N PHE A 412 3.52 -11.66 -1.64
CA PHE A 412 3.82 -12.12 -0.29
C PHE A 412 2.67 -11.84 0.67
N MET A 413 2.13 -10.61 0.64
CA MET A 413 1.01 -10.21 1.49
C MET A 413 -0.27 -10.96 1.15
N SER A 414 -0.57 -11.13 -0.13
CA SER A 414 -1.74 -11.90 -0.60
C SER A 414 -1.69 -13.34 -0.10
N ASN A 415 -0.52 -13.98 -0.12
CA ASN A 415 -0.36 -15.37 0.36
C ASN A 415 -0.40 -15.48 1.88
N GLN A 416 0.21 -14.53 2.60
CA GLN A 416 0.14 -14.47 4.06
C GLN A 416 -1.30 -14.24 4.53
N GLU A 417 -2.00 -13.27 3.93
CA GLU A 417 -3.42 -12.99 4.24
C GLU A 417 -4.31 -14.15 3.83
N GLY A 418 -4.09 -14.75 2.65
CA GLY A 418 -4.80 -15.94 2.18
C GLY A 418 -4.74 -17.08 3.19
N SER A 419 -3.55 -17.36 3.75
CA SER A 419 -3.36 -18.39 4.79
C SER A 419 -4.08 -18.05 6.10
N PHE A 420 -4.11 -16.76 6.47
CA PHE A 420 -4.80 -16.30 7.68
C PHE A 420 -6.32 -16.41 7.53
N VAL A 421 -6.90 -15.91 6.43
CA VAL A 421 -8.36 -15.83 6.21
C VAL A 421 -9.01 -17.17 5.83
N THR A 422 -8.20 -18.22 5.61
CA THR A 422 -8.68 -19.60 5.38
C THR A 422 -8.28 -20.51 6.53
N LEU A 423 -7.13 -21.17 6.45
CA LEU A 423 -6.65 -22.18 7.39
C LEU A 423 -6.61 -21.64 8.83
N GLY A 424 -6.13 -20.39 9.00
CA GLY A 424 -6.12 -19.71 10.28
C GLY A 424 -7.53 -19.56 10.86
N GLN A 425 -8.41 -18.84 10.16
CA GLN A 425 -9.78 -18.59 10.61
C GLN A 425 -10.59 -19.86 10.83
N ARG A 426 -10.42 -20.88 9.98
CA ARG A 426 -11.07 -22.19 10.12
C ARG A 426 -10.74 -22.82 11.46
N VAL A 427 -9.45 -22.96 11.78
CA VAL A 427 -8.98 -23.60 13.02
C VAL A 427 -9.37 -22.76 14.25
N LEU A 428 -9.30 -21.43 14.15
CA LEU A 428 -9.72 -20.50 15.20
C LEU A 428 -11.22 -20.61 15.50
N ALA A 429 -12.07 -20.80 14.48
CA ALA A 429 -13.51 -20.97 14.64
C ALA A 429 -13.88 -22.37 15.14
N ARG A 430 -13.26 -23.42 14.59
CA ARG A 430 -13.49 -24.82 14.97
C ARG A 430 -12.21 -25.65 14.70
N PRO A 431 -11.65 -26.34 15.70
CA PRO A 431 -12.22 -26.62 17.02
C PRO A 431 -11.89 -25.59 18.11
N LEU A 432 -11.00 -24.61 17.88
CA LEU A 432 -10.43 -23.82 18.98
C LEU A 432 -11.41 -22.82 19.61
N LYS A 433 -12.46 -22.39 18.89
CA LYS A 433 -13.49 -21.46 19.39
C LYS A 433 -12.89 -20.18 20.01
N VAL A 434 -11.86 -19.63 19.38
CA VAL A 434 -11.18 -18.38 19.76
C VAL A 434 -11.10 -17.37 18.61
N ARG A 435 -11.83 -17.63 17.51
CA ARG A 435 -12.01 -16.66 16.42
C ARG A 435 -12.62 -15.37 16.96
N MET A 436 -12.06 -14.24 16.55
CA MET A 436 -12.59 -12.91 16.79
C MET A 436 -12.86 -12.20 15.47
N HIS A 437 -13.72 -11.19 15.50
CA HIS A 437 -13.89 -10.28 14.38
C HIS A 437 -12.58 -9.52 14.11
N TYR A 438 -12.23 -9.29 12.85
CA TYR A 438 -11.00 -8.56 12.49
C TYR A 438 -11.24 -7.42 11.49
N GLY A 439 -12.48 -6.92 11.43
CA GLY A 439 -12.86 -5.66 10.77
C GLY A 439 -13.82 -5.80 9.61
N HIS A 440 -13.69 -6.87 8.84
CA HIS A 440 -14.48 -7.15 7.66
C HIS A 440 -14.21 -8.62 7.23
N PRO A 441 -14.99 -9.20 6.30
CA PRO A 441 -16.27 -8.76 5.79
C PRO A 441 -17.42 -9.46 6.54
N ASP A 442 -17.23 -9.67 7.85
CA ASP A 442 -18.15 -10.41 8.71
C ASP A 442 -19.55 -9.80 8.74
N VAL A 443 -20.54 -10.69 8.96
CA VAL A 443 -21.93 -10.33 9.19
C VAL A 443 -22.24 -10.48 10.67
N PHE A 444 -22.89 -9.48 11.26
CA PHE A 444 -23.25 -9.43 12.67
C PHE A 444 -24.75 -9.61 12.86
N ASP A 445 -25.14 -10.28 13.95
CA ASP A 445 -26.46 -10.10 14.55
C ASP A 445 -26.52 -8.67 15.10
N ARG A 446 -27.23 -7.81 14.37
CA ARG A 446 -27.35 -6.39 14.66
C ARG A 446 -28.06 -6.16 16.00
N VAL A 447 -29.08 -6.94 16.31
CA VAL A 447 -29.90 -6.80 17.54
C VAL A 447 -29.04 -7.13 18.76
N PHE A 448 -28.23 -8.17 18.67
CA PHE A 448 -27.30 -8.53 19.72
C PHE A 448 -26.26 -7.43 19.98
N HIS A 449 -25.64 -6.90 18.93
CA HIS A 449 -24.51 -5.96 19.06
C HIS A 449 -24.93 -4.53 19.43
N ILE A 450 -26.03 -4.02 18.85
CA ILE A 450 -26.49 -2.65 19.14
C ILE A 450 -26.89 -2.46 20.61
N THR A 451 -27.38 -3.52 21.26
CA THR A 451 -27.77 -3.52 22.67
C THR A 451 -26.61 -3.81 23.64
N ARG A 452 -25.41 -4.15 23.13
CA ARG A 452 -24.28 -4.65 23.93
C ARG A 452 -22.97 -3.91 23.74
N GLY A 453 -22.95 -2.77 23.07
CA GLY A 453 -21.76 -1.94 22.93
C GLY A 453 -21.25 -1.76 21.49
N GLY A 454 -22.08 -2.09 20.50
CA GLY A 454 -21.81 -1.82 19.09
C GLY A 454 -20.94 -2.87 18.41
N ILE A 455 -20.41 -2.49 17.24
CA ILE A 455 -19.63 -3.35 16.34
C ILE A 455 -18.15 -2.94 16.26
N SER A 456 -17.75 -1.89 16.98
CA SER A 456 -16.36 -1.48 17.15
C SER A 456 -16.20 -0.57 18.36
N LYS A 457 -14.98 -0.53 18.92
CA LYS A 457 -14.70 0.22 20.14
C LYS A 457 -13.92 1.50 19.84
N ALA A 458 -14.62 2.64 19.81
CA ALA A 458 -13.99 3.93 19.60
C ALA A 458 -13.15 4.39 20.82
N SER A 459 -11.95 4.91 20.57
CA SER A 459 -11.12 5.54 21.58
C SER A 459 -10.07 6.46 20.95
N GLN A 460 -9.66 7.50 21.67
CA GLN A 460 -8.63 8.46 21.24
C GLN A 460 -7.25 7.85 21.07
N ILE A 461 -6.89 6.88 21.90
CA ILE A 461 -5.49 6.45 22.04
C ILE A 461 -5.34 4.95 22.35
N ILE A 462 -6.32 4.28 22.99
CA ILE A 462 -6.09 3.00 23.70
C ILE A 462 -6.74 1.76 23.05
N ASN A 463 -7.36 1.88 21.87
CA ASN A 463 -7.95 0.75 21.14
C ASN A 463 -7.71 0.87 19.63
N ILE A 464 -6.44 0.90 19.20
CA ILE A 464 -6.09 1.05 17.77
C ILE A 464 -6.62 -0.09 16.88
N SER A 465 -6.70 -1.31 17.41
CA SER A 465 -7.39 -2.42 16.74
C SER A 465 -8.83 -2.47 17.23
N GLU A 466 -9.63 -1.50 16.82
CA GLU A 466 -10.99 -1.25 17.30
C GLU A 466 -11.97 -2.41 17.02
N ASP A 467 -11.77 -3.09 15.90
CA ASP A 467 -12.71 -4.05 15.34
C ASP A 467 -12.73 -5.35 16.18
N ILE A 468 -11.56 -5.78 16.66
CA ILE A 468 -11.43 -7.03 17.42
C ILE A 468 -12.20 -7.02 18.74
N TYR A 469 -12.44 -5.83 19.29
CA TYR A 469 -13.20 -5.67 20.51
C TYR A 469 -14.67 -6.06 20.35
N ALA A 470 -15.22 -6.04 19.13
CA ALA A 470 -16.54 -6.59 18.87
C ALA A 470 -16.56 -8.11 19.07
N GLY A 471 -15.51 -8.81 18.63
CA GLY A 471 -15.31 -10.23 18.90
C GLY A 471 -15.13 -10.54 20.38
N PHE A 472 -14.33 -9.71 21.08
CA PHE A 472 -14.15 -9.85 22.54
C PHE A 472 -15.48 -9.67 23.28
N ASN A 473 -16.24 -8.64 22.94
CA ASN A 473 -17.52 -8.36 23.56
C ASN A 473 -18.54 -9.47 23.28
N SER A 474 -18.65 -9.92 22.02
CA SER A 474 -19.49 -11.06 21.67
C SER A 474 -19.16 -12.28 22.54
N THR A 475 -17.88 -12.65 22.63
CA THR A 475 -17.42 -13.80 23.43
C THR A 475 -17.70 -13.61 24.93
N LEU A 476 -17.40 -12.42 25.48
CA LEU A 476 -17.66 -12.08 26.90
C LEU A 476 -19.15 -12.11 27.25
N ARG A 477 -20.02 -11.89 26.25
CA ARG A 477 -21.49 -11.97 26.37
C ARG A 477 -22.03 -13.35 25.97
N GLN A 478 -21.17 -14.36 25.87
CA GLN A 478 -21.50 -15.74 25.50
C GLN A 478 -22.06 -15.91 24.08
N GLY A 479 -21.76 -14.97 23.16
CA GLY A 479 -22.00 -15.12 21.74
C GLY A 479 -21.07 -16.17 21.11
N ASN A 480 -21.50 -16.75 20.00
CA ASN A 480 -20.71 -17.69 19.20
C ASN A 480 -20.23 -16.98 17.92
N ILE A 481 -18.99 -17.22 17.53
CA ILE A 481 -18.36 -16.64 16.34
C ILE A 481 -17.97 -17.78 15.41
N THR A 482 -18.50 -17.78 14.20
CA THR A 482 -18.29 -18.84 13.19
C THR A 482 -17.47 -18.33 12.00
N HIS A 483 -17.11 -19.21 11.08
CA HIS A 483 -16.39 -18.88 9.85
C HIS A 483 -16.88 -19.76 8.69
N HIS A 484 -17.16 -19.14 7.54
CA HIS A 484 -17.75 -19.75 6.37
C HIS A 484 -16.94 -19.38 5.13
N GLU A 485 -16.51 -20.40 4.37
CA GLU A 485 -15.61 -20.24 3.22
C GLU A 485 -16.30 -20.45 1.85
N TYR A 486 -17.58 -20.81 1.84
CA TYR A 486 -18.35 -20.95 0.59
C TYR A 486 -18.77 -19.60 -0.02
N VAL A 487 -18.65 -18.52 0.76
CA VAL A 487 -18.75 -17.12 0.31
C VAL A 487 -17.39 -16.46 0.48
N GLN A 488 -17.03 -15.60 -0.48
CA GLN A 488 -15.82 -14.78 -0.38
C GLN A 488 -16.07 -13.35 -0.86
N VAL A 489 -15.36 -12.40 -0.26
CA VAL A 489 -15.43 -10.98 -0.62
C VAL A 489 -14.08 -10.56 -1.20
N GLY A 490 -14.10 -9.93 -2.37
CA GLY A 490 -12.90 -9.41 -3.02
C GLY A 490 -12.34 -8.23 -2.24
N LYS A 491 -11.01 -8.16 -2.11
CA LYS A 491 -10.31 -7.08 -1.41
C LYS A 491 -9.11 -6.57 -2.19
N GLY A 492 -9.10 -5.28 -2.46
CA GLY A 492 -7.89 -4.59 -2.93
C GLY A 492 -6.94 -4.37 -1.76
N ARG A 493 -5.66 -4.72 -1.89
CA ARG A 493 -4.68 -4.53 -0.82
C ARG A 493 -3.55 -3.58 -1.21
N ASP A 494 -3.02 -2.88 -0.21
CA ASP A 494 -1.81 -2.09 -0.33
C ASP A 494 -0.63 -2.96 -0.74
N VAL A 495 0.26 -2.41 -1.55
CA VAL A 495 1.32 -3.17 -2.23
C VAL A 495 2.70 -2.52 -2.13
N GLY A 496 2.78 -1.32 -1.55
CA GLY A 496 4.05 -0.65 -1.23
C GLY A 496 4.57 -1.03 0.16
N LEU A 497 5.90 -1.13 0.32
CA LEU A 497 6.51 -1.53 1.59
C LEU A 497 6.10 -0.64 2.76
N ASN A 498 6.07 0.68 2.56
CA ASN A 498 5.72 1.63 3.62
C ASN A 498 4.28 1.45 4.10
N GLN A 499 3.35 1.25 3.17
CA GLN A 499 1.94 1.04 3.50
C GLN A 499 1.78 -0.26 4.30
N ILE A 500 2.43 -1.33 3.85
CA ILE A 500 2.44 -2.62 4.53
C ILE A 500 3.04 -2.48 5.94
N ALA A 501 4.23 -1.88 6.07
CA ALA A 501 4.90 -1.72 7.36
C ALA A 501 4.09 -0.86 8.34
N MET A 502 3.40 0.17 7.85
CA MET A 502 2.53 1.02 8.67
C MET A 502 1.26 0.27 9.11
N PHE A 503 0.67 -0.54 8.23
CA PHE A 503 -0.43 -1.43 8.58
C PHE A 503 0.00 -2.45 9.65
N GLU A 504 1.13 -3.13 9.46
CA GLU A 504 1.64 -4.09 10.44
C GLU A 504 2.01 -3.42 11.75
N GLY A 505 2.55 -2.20 11.71
CA GLY A 505 2.79 -1.36 12.87
C GLY A 505 1.50 -1.04 13.63
N LYS A 506 0.41 -0.71 12.91
CA LYS A 506 -0.93 -0.50 13.50
C LYS A 506 -1.40 -1.76 14.24
N VAL A 507 -1.35 -2.92 13.59
CA VAL A 507 -1.80 -4.19 14.18
C VAL A 507 -0.93 -4.61 15.38
N ALA A 508 0.39 -4.46 15.27
CA ALA A 508 1.33 -4.80 16.35
C ALA A 508 1.15 -3.89 17.57
N ALA A 509 0.97 -2.57 17.35
CA ALA A 509 0.68 -1.64 18.42
C ALA A 509 -0.66 -1.95 19.08
N GLY A 510 -1.72 -2.18 18.29
CA GLY A 510 -3.04 -2.56 18.82
C GLY A 510 -3.02 -3.86 19.62
N ASN A 511 -2.21 -4.85 19.25
CA ASN A 511 -1.99 -6.05 20.08
C ASN A 511 -1.24 -5.75 21.39
N GLY A 512 -0.29 -4.80 21.37
CA GLY A 512 0.35 -4.28 22.59
C GLY A 512 -0.66 -3.66 23.55
N GLU A 513 -1.67 -2.95 23.04
CA GLU A 513 -2.77 -2.41 23.86
C GLU A 513 -3.71 -3.49 24.37
N GLN A 514 -4.00 -4.50 23.56
CA GLN A 514 -4.80 -5.65 23.96
C GLN A 514 -4.16 -6.38 25.15
N VAL A 515 -2.83 -6.59 25.15
CA VAL A 515 -2.08 -7.16 26.29
C VAL A 515 -2.32 -6.38 27.58
N LEU A 516 -2.40 -5.05 27.48
CA LEU A 516 -2.62 -4.15 28.61
C LEU A 516 -4.12 -3.95 28.94
N SER A 517 -5.02 -4.52 28.15
CA SER A 517 -6.46 -4.27 28.24
C SER A 517 -7.13 -5.13 29.32
N ARG A 518 -8.22 -4.60 29.90
CA ARG A 518 -9.11 -5.36 30.79
C ARG A 518 -9.92 -6.41 30.05
N ASP A 519 -10.09 -6.26 28.74
CA ASP A 519 -10.89 -7.17 27.91
C ASP A 519 -10.20 -8.52 27.76
N VAL A 520 -8.88 -8.52 27.49
CA VAL A 520 -8.07 -9.76 27.48
C VAL A 520 -8.02 -10.41 28.87
N TYR A 521 -7.89 -9.62 29.94
CA TYR A 521 -7.95 -10.15 31.31
C TYR A 521 -9.28 -10.88 31.59
N ARG A 522 -10.41 -10.29 31.22
CA ARG A 522 -11.74 -10.89 31.39
C ARG A 522 -11.94 -12.11 30.51
N LEU A 523 -11.45 -12.09 29.26
CA LEU A 523 -11.48 -13.26 28.38
C LEU A 523 -10.69 -14.42 28.96
N GLY A 524 -9.51 -14.15 29.54
CA GLY A 524 -8.71 -15.16 30.23
C GLY A 524 -9.42 -15.80 31.41
N GLN A 525 -10.31 -15.07 32.11
CA GLN A 525 -11.14 -15.64 33.17
C GLN A 525 -12.34 -16.45 32.67
N LEU A 526 -12.79 -16.20 31.43
CA LEU A 526 -13.95 -16.87 30.83
C LEU A 526 -13.54 -18.12 30.03
N PHE A 527 -12.33 -18.16 29.48
CA PHE A 527 -11.82 -19.32 28.76
C PHE A 527 -11.40 -20.45 29.69
N ASP A 528 -11.66 -21.69 29.25
CA ASP A 528 -10.97 -22.85 29.79
C ASP A 528 -9.48 -22.82 29.41
N PHE A 529 -8.68 -23.68 30.04
CA PHE A 529 -7.23 -23.71 29.84
C PHE A 529 -6.82 -23.85 28.36
N PHE A 530 -7.52 -24.69 27.58
CA PHE A 530 -7.15 -24.93 26.18
C PHE A 530 -7.51 -23.74 25.29
N ARG A 531 -8.70 -23.14 25.49
CA ARG A 531 -9.09 -21.91 24.79
C ARG A 531 -8.21 -20.74 25.18
N MET A 532 -7.82 -20.63 26.44
CA MET A 532 -6.90 -19.60 26.92
C MET A 532 -5.53 -19.73 26.24
N LEU A 533 -4.96 -20.95 26.21
CA LEU A 533 -3.68 -21.21 25.52
C LEU A 533 -3.79 -20.94 24.01
N SER A 534 -4.90 -21.37 23.40
CA SER A 534 -5.17 -21.15 21.98
C SER A 534 -5.25 -19.65 21.65
N PHE A 535 -5.97 -18.88 22.45
CA PHE A 535 -6.06 -17.43 22.32
C PHE A 535 -4.70 -16.76 22.53
N TYR A 536 -3.93 -17.19 23.54
CA TYR A 536 -2.58 -16.68 23.78
C TYR A 536 -1.70 -16.89 22.54
N VAL A 537 -1.57 -18.12 22.04
CA VAL A 537 -0.67 -18.42 20.92
C VAL A 537 -1.08 -17.70 19.63
N THR A 538 -2.39 -17.49 19.41
CA THR A 538 -2.91 -16.98 18.13
C THR A 538 -3.14 -15.47 18.09
N SER A 539 -3.17 -14.81 19.25
CA SER A 539 -3.34 -13.36 19.37
C SER A 539 -2.12 -12.74 20.07
N VAL A 540 -2.26 -12.32 21.32
CA VAL A 540 -1.24 -11.55 22.06
C VAL A 540 0.11 -12.25 22.19
N GLY A 541 0.12 -13.57 22.39
CA GLY A 541 1.33 -14.37 22.57
C GLY A 541 2.17 -14.49 21.31
N PHE A 542 1.58 -14.43 20.11
CA PHE A 542 2.35 -14.37 18.85
C PHE A 542 3.30 -13.16 18.84
N TYR A 543 2.81 -11.98 19.25
CA TYR A 543 3.62 -10.76 19.30
C TYR A 543 4.62 -10.77 20.46
N VAL A 544 4.27 -11.37 21.60
CA VAL A 544 5.21 -11.61 22.71
C VAL A 544 6.36 -12.50 22.25
N CYS A 545 6.08 -13.65 21.62
CA CYS A 545 7.09 -14.58 21.11
C CYS A 545 7.98 -13.93 20.04
N THR A 546 7.38 -13.16 19.13
CA THR A 546 8.08 -12.36 18.11
C THR A 546 9.06 -11.36 18.75
N MET A 547 8.63 -10.63 19.79
CA MET A 547 9.49 -9.71 20.51
C MET A 547 10.60 -10.44 21.27
N MET A 548 10.27 -11.52 21.99
CA MET A 548 11.25 -12.34 22.72
C MET A 548 12.32 -12.90 21.79
N THR A 549 11.93 -13.29 20.59
CA THR A 549 12.85 -13.76 19.56
C THR A 549 13.92 -12.72 19.22
N VAL A 550 13.51 -11.48 18.94
CA VAL A 550 14.46 -10.39 18.65
C VAL A 550 15.30 -10.06 19.88
N LEU A 551 14.72 -10.06 21.08
CA LEU A 551 15.46 -9.83 22.32
C LEU A 551 16.52 -10.91 22.58
N THR A 552 16.24 -12.17 22.25
CA THR A 552 17.20 -13.28 22.33
C THR A 552 18.37 -13.05 21.39
N VAL A 553 18.15 -12.56 20.17
CA VAL A 553 19.25 -12.20 19.24
C VAL A 553 20.13 -11.11 19.85
N TYR A 554 19.55 -10.06 20.43
CA TYR A 554 20.33 -9.04 21.13
C TYR A 554 21.09 -9.61 22.32
N ALA A 555 20.43 -10.39 23.19
CA ALA A 555 21.06 -11.01 24.34
C ALA A 555 22.22 -11.92 23.93
N PHE A 556 22.05 -12.68 22.85
CA PHE A 556 23.09 -13.52 22.26
C PHE A 556 24.28 -12.69 21.76
N LEU A 557 24.04 -11.65 20.96
CA LEU A 557 25.10 -10.80 20.41
C LEU A 557 25.86 -10.03 21.49
N TYR A 558 25.15 -9.45 22.47
CA TYR A 558 25.79 -8.80 23.61
C TYR A 558 26.55 -9.81 24.48
N GLY A 559 26.01 -11.03 24.67
CA GLY A 559 26.71 -12.11 25.37
C GLY A 559 27.99 -12.54 24.66
N LYS A 560 27.96 -12.67 23.33
CA LYS A 560 29.15 -12.98 22.51
C LYS A 560 30.17 -11.84 22.54
N ALA A 561 29.73 -10.59 22.42
CA ALA A 561 30.59 -9.42 22.59
C ALA A 561 31.24 -9.39 23.99
N TYR A 562 30.50 -9.78 25.03
CA TYR A 562 31.04 -9.94 26.38
C TYR A 562 32.10 -11.03 26.48
N LEU A 563 31.84 -12.22 25.95
CA LEU A 563 32.82 -13.31 25.97
C LEU A 563 34.10 -12.97 25.19
N ALA A 564 33.96 -12.28 24.05
CA ALA A 564 35.05 -11.77 23.23
C ALA A 564 35.88 -10.73 24.00
N LEU A 565 35.27 -9.65 24.49
CA LEU A 565 35.98 -8.55 25.14
C LEU A 565 36.57 -8.94 26.49
N SER A 566 35.91 -9.80 27.27
CA SER A 566 36.41 -10.28 28.57
C SER A 566 37.56 -11.29 28.45
N GLY A 567 37.72 -11.95 27.30
CA GLY A 567 38.70 -13.03 27.12
C GLY A 567 38.29 -14.37 27.72
N ILE A 568 37.15 -14.42 28.40
CA ILE A 568 36.57 -15.65 28.94
C ILE A 568 36.21 -16.61 27.80
N GLY A 569 35.77 -16.08 26.64
CA GLY A 569 35.46 -16.89 25.46
C GLY A 569 36.66 -17.72 24.97
N ALA A 570 37.81 -17.08 24.80
CA ALA A 570 39.05 -17.76 24.40
C ALA A 570 39.50 -18.80 25.45
N GLN A 571 39.35 -18.50 26.74
CA GLN A 571 39.64 -19.47 27.81
C GLN A 571 38.67 -20.66 27.80
N LEU A 572 37.39 -20.42 27.54
CA LEU A 572 36.37 -21.46 27.44
C LEU A 572 36.61 -22.38 26.25
N GLU A 573 36.95 -21.82 25.08
CA GLU A 573 37.24 -22.63 23.89
C GLU A 573 38.53 -23.45 24.09
N SER A 574 39.60 -22.83 24.58
CA SER A 574 40.84 -23.54 24.90
C SER A 574 40.59 -24.68 25.88
N ARG A 575 39.81 -24.45 26.95
CA ARG A 575 39.41 -25.52 27.87
C ARG A 575 38.50 -26.56 27.21
N ALA A 576 37.55 -26.18 26.37
CA ALA A 576 36.67 -27.13 25.69
C ALA A 576 37.45 -28.06 24.76
N GLN A 577 38.40 -27.51 24.00
CA GLN A 577 39.32 -28.26 23.14
C GLN A 577 40.21 -29.19 23.98
N ILE A 578 40.79 -28.69 25.08
CA ILE A 578 41.62 -29.51 25.99
C ILE A 578 40.82 -30.62 26.66
N THR A 579 39.57 -30.34 27.05
CA THR A 579 38.71 -31.30 27.77
C THR A 579 37.89 -32.20 26.83
N SER A 580 37.98 -32.00 25.51
CA SER A 580 37.18 -32.70 24.48
C SER A 580 35.67 -32.73 24.78
N ASN A 581 35.14 -31.66 25.39
CA ASN A 581 33.74 -31.61 25.80
C ASN A 581 32.85 -31.15 24.63
N ALA A 582 32.39 -32.13 23.85
CA ALA A 582 31.52 -31.90 22.69
C ALA A 582 30.22 -31.15 23.03
N ALA A 583 29.68 -31.32 24.24
CA ALA A 583 28.46 -30.62 24.65
C ALA A 583 28.72 -29.12 24.91
N LEU A 584 29.85 -28.78 25.52
CA LEU A 584 30.25 -27.38 25.72
C LEU A 584 30.60 -26.71 24.39
N GLN A 585 31.32 -27.42 23.51
CA GLN A 585 31.64 -26.93 22.18
C GLN A 585 30.36 -26.68 21.36
N SER A 586 29.45 -27.66 21.32
CA SER A 586 28.16 -27.53 20.65
C SER A 586 27.31 -26.40 21.25
N ALA A 587 27.31 -26.19 22.57
CA ALA A 587 26.59 -25.08 23.21
C ALA A 587 27.17 -23.70 22.85
N LEU A 588 28.49 -23.59 22.70
CA LEU A 588 29.17 -22.36 22.26
C LEU A 588 28.99 -22.09 20.76
N GLU A 589 28.87 -23.17 19.98
CA GLU A 589 28.61 -23.18 18.54
C GLU A 589 27.12 -23.17 18.18
N THR A 590 26.21 -23.26 19.16
CA THR A 590 24.77 -23.44 18.89
C THR A 590 24.26 -22.27 18.08
N GLN A 591 24.04 -22.55 16.80
CA GLN A 591 23.54 -21.62 15.83
C GLN A 591 22.04 -21.41 16.03
N PHE A 592 21.62 -20.17 16.23
CA PHE A 592 20.22 -19.76 16.09
C PHE A 592 19.76 -19.72 14.60
N LEU A 593 20.42 -20.47 13.69
CA LEU A 593 20.40 -20.16 12.26
C LEU A 593 19.09 -20.44 11.51
N PHE A 594 18.18 -21.26 12.02
CA PHE A 594 17.08 -21.76 11.16
C PHE A 594 15.67 -21.71 11.74
N GLN A 595 15.47 -21.29 13.00
CA GLN A 595 14.18 -21.52 13.65
C GLN A 595 13.11 -20.45 13.43
N ILE A 596 13.45 -19.20 13.13
CA ILE A 596 12.44 -18.13 13.19
C ILE A 596 11.81 -17.87 11.81
N GLY A 597 12.62 -17.72 10.76
CA GLY A 597 12.13 -17.46 9.41
C GLY A 597 11.44 -18.67 8.74
N ILE A 598 12.02 -19.87 8.88
CA ILE A 598 11.47 -21.07 8.24
C ILE A 598 10.22 -21.59 8.97
N PHE A 599 10.22 -21.62 10.32
CA PHE A 599 9.03 -22.11 11.05
C PHE A 599 7.83 -21.18 10.92
N THR A 600 8.06 -19.85 10.82
CA THR A 600 6.97 -18.91 10.54
C THR A 600 6.42 -19.05 9.13
N ALA A 601 7.18 -19.61 8.19
CA ALA A 601 6.73 -19.93 6.84
C ALA A 601 5.96 -21.26 6.73
N ILE A 602 6.00 -22.14 7.75
CA ILE A 602 5.32 -23.46 7.72
C ILE A 602 3.81 -23.32 7.44
N PRO A 603 3.04 -22.44 8.13
CA PRO A 603 1.61 -22.32 7.84
C PRO A 603 1.31 -21.94 6.39
N MET A 604 2.16 -21.09 5.80
CA MET A 604 2.03 -20.68 4.40
C MET A 604 2.37 -21.82 3.44
N ILE A 605 3.45 -22.57 3.71
CA ILE A 605 3.82 -23.75 2.92
C ILE A 605 2.71 -24.81 2.99
N MET A 606 2.16 -25.06 4.18
CA MET A 606 1.02 -25.95 4.37
C MET A 606 -0.22 -25.45 3.62
N GLY A 607 -0.49 -24.14 3.65
CA GLY A 607 -1.54 -23.51 2.85
C GLY A 607 -1.37 -23.80 1.36
N PHE A 608 -0.16 -23.62 0.81
CA PHE A 608 0.10 -23.96 -0.59
C PHE A 608 -0.05 -25.44 -0.91
N ILE A 609 0.40 -26.33 -0.01
CA ILE A 609 0.25 -27.78 -0.20
C ILE A 609 -1.24 -28.14 -0.28
N LEU A 610 -2.07 -27.56 0.60
CA LEU A 610 -3.50 -27.81 0.65
C LEU A 610 -4.27 -27.21 -0.53
N GLU A 611 -3.93 -25.99 -0.95
CA GLU A 611 -4.68 -25.28 -2.00
C GLU A 611 -4.21 -25.64 -3.43
N GLN A 612 -2.92 -25.88 -3.63
CA GLN A 612 -2.33 -25.98 -4.97
C GLN A 612 -1.60 -27.31 -5.21
N GLY A 613 -1.48 -28.15 -4.18
CA GLY A 613 -0.72 -29.38 -4.21
C GLY A 613 0.78 -29.19 -3.96
N PRO A 614 1.51 -30.28 -3.64
CA PRO A 614 2.88 -30.21 -3.13
C PRO A 614 3.90 -29.66 -4.14
N LEU A 615 3.80 -30.03 -5.43
CA LEU A 615 4.75 -29.57 -6.44
C LEU A 615 4.68 -28.05 -6.65
N LYS A 616 3.45 -27.52 -6.80
CA LYS A 616 3.23 -26.08 -6.94
C LYS A 616 3.64 -25.33 -5.68
N ALA A 617 3.42 -25.91 -4.50
CA ALA A 617 3.86 -25.33 -3.24
C ALA A 617 5.39 -25.14 -3.19
N VAL A 618 6.17 -26.14 -3.62
CA VAL A 618 7.63 -26.05 -3.68
C VAL A 618 8.07 -24.99 -4.69
N VAL A 619 7.50 -24.99 -5.90
CA VAL A 619 7.83 -24.00 -6.94
C VAL A 619 7.52 -22.58 -6.49
N ASN A 620 6.35 -22.36 -5.89
CA ASN A 620 5.94 -21.05 -5.38
C ASN A 620 6.83 -20.61 -4.22
N PHE A 621 7.16 -21.51 -3.31
CA PHE A 621 8.06 -21.20 -2.19
C PHE A 621 9.44 -20.78 -2.69
N VAL A 622 10.04 -21.55 -3.62
CA VAL A 622 11.34 -21.20 -4.24
C VAL A 622 11.25 -19.86 -4.97
N THR A 623 10.18 -19.64 -5.75
CA THR A 623 9.95 -18.36 -6.44
C THR A 623 9.89 -17.20 -5.46
N MET A 624 9.19 -17.34 -4.33
CA MET A 624 9.13 -16.32 -3.29
C MET A 624 10.51 -16.03 -2.69
N GLN A 625 11.34 -17.06 -2.46
CA GLN A 625 12.70 -16.85 -1.95
C GLN A 625 13.58 -16.10 -2.95
N LEU A 626 13.49 -16.44 -4.25
CA LEU A 626 14.19 -15.72 -5.32
C LEU A 626 13.74 -14.25 -5.40
N GLN A 627 12.47 -13.97 -5.11
CA GLN A 627 11.91 -12.61 -5.04
C GLN A 627 12.19 -11.89 -3.71
N LEU A 628 13.12 -12.41 -2.89
CA LEU A 628 13.58 -11.81 -1.63
C LEU A 628 12.54 -11.81 -0.50
N ALA A 629 11.63 -12.79 -0.46
CA ALA A 629 10.65 -12.94 0.62
C ALA A 629 11.28 -12.98 2.02
N SER A 630 12.43 -13.66 2.17
CA SER A 630 13.13 -13.73 3.46
C SER A 630 13.60 -12.35 3.97
N ILE A 631 14.01 -11.44 3.07
CA ILE A 631 14.39 -10.07 3.44
C ILE A 631 13.14 -9.30 3.92
N PHE A 632 12.04 -9.42 3.18
CA PHE A 632 10.77 -8.78 3.53
C PHE A 632 10.23 -9.25 4.89
N PHE A 633 10.12 -10.56 5.13
CA PHE A 633 9.59 -11.07 6.41
C PHE A 633 10.51 -10.77 7.59
N THR A 634 11.82 -10.72 7.37
CA THR A 634 12.79 -10.30 8.41
C THR A 634 12.66 -8.81 8.73
N PHE A 635 12.40 -7.97 7.73
CA PHE A 635 12.05 -6.56 7.93
C PHE A 635 10.73 -6.39 8.68
N SER A 636 9.69 -7.10 8.26
CA SER A 636 8.37 -7.14 8.94
C SER A 636 8.48 -7.55 10.42
N LEU A 637 9.35 -8.51 10.75
CA LEU A 637 9.65 -8.92 12.13
C LEU A 637 10.14 -7.74 12.99
N GLY A 638 11.00 -6.88 12.43
CA GLY A 638 11.50 -5.66 13.07
C GLY A 638 10.39 -4.65 13.34
N THR A 639 9.52 -4.44 12.34
CA THR A 639 8.33 -3.59 12.43
C THR A 639 7.42 -4.02 13.57
N ARG A 640 6.98 -5.30 13.57
CA ARG A 640 6.08 -5.85 14.59
C ARG A 640 6.68 -5.71 15.99
N THR A 641 7.96 -6.07 16.15
CA THR A 641 8.67 -5.99 17.43
C THR A 641 8.78 -4.56 17.94
N HIS A 642 9.11 -3.59 17.07
CA HIS A 642 9.27 -2.20 17.47
C HIS A 642 7.96 -1.60 17.98
N TYR A 643 6.88 -1.71 17.20
CA TYR A 643 5.60 -1.09 17.56
C TYR A 643 4.92 -1.80 18.73
N PHE A 644 5.01 -3.13 18.81
CA PHE A 644 4.54 -3.89 19.97
C PHE A 644 5.30 -3.51 21.24
N GLY A 645 6.63 -3.55 21.22
CA GLY A 645 7.48 -3.24 22.38
C GLY A 645 7.33 -1.79 22.84
N ARG A 646 7.25 -0.82 21.93
CA ARG A 646 7.00 0.60 22.24
C ARG A 646 5.69 0.79 23.01
N THR A 647 4.63 0.12 22.55
CA THR A 647 3.31 0.19 23.19
C THR A 647 3.35 -0.44 24.58
N LEU A 648 4.06 -1.56 24.75
CA LEU A 648 4.20 -2.22 26.05
C LEU A 648 4.99 -1.37 27.07
N LEU A 649 6.04 -0.67 26.62
CA LEU A 649 6.91 0.15 27.48
C LEU A 649 6.27 1.47 27.90
N HIS A 650 5.62 2.17 26.96
CA HIS A 650 5.15 3.54 27.17
C HIS A 650 3.64 3.68 27.27
N GLY A 651 2.89 2.71 26.75
CA GLY A 651 1.44 2.82 26.55
C GLY A 651 1.08 3.84 25.46
N GLY A 652 -0.18 3.80 25.03
CA GLY A 652 -0.77 4.77 24.11
C GLY A 652 -0.17 4.70 22.71
N ALA A 653 -0.71 3.81 21.89
CA ALA A 653 -0.30 3.76 20.51
C ALA A 653 -0.79 5.03 19.78
N LYS A 654 0.09 5.64 18.98
CA LYS A 654 -0.28 6.81 18.17
C LYS A 654 -0.73 6.29 16.81
N TYR A 655 -2.00 6.51 16.47
CA TYR A 655 -2.47 6.26 15.11
C TYR A 655 -1.65 7.12 14.13
N ARG A 656 -1.01 6.45 13.17
CA ARG A 656 -0.46 7.08 11.99
C ARG A 656 -1.28 6.59 10.81
N ALA A 657 -1.94 7.50 10.11
CA ALA A 657 -2.75 7.15 8.96
C ALA A 657 -1.89 6.39 7.94
N THR A 658 -2.33 5.20 7.56
CA THR A 658 -1.80 4.50 6.38
C THR A 658 -2.27 5.29 5.16
N GLY A 659 -1.38 6.08 4.56
CA GLY A 659 -1.68 6.73 3.29
C GLY A 659 -2.00 5.68 2.23
N ARG A 660 -3.08 5.89 1.47
CA ARG A 660 -3.40 5.08 0.28
C ARG A 660 -2.86 5.82 -0.95
N GLY A 661 -1.58 5.62 -1.24
CA GLY A 661 -0.92 6.13 -2.44
C GLY A 661 -1.02 5.16 -3.61
N PHE A 662 -0.69 5.63 -4.82
CA PHE A 662 -0.54 4.73 -5.95
C PHE A 662 0.70 3.84 -5.75
N VAL A 663 0.52 2.55 -6.00
CA VAL A 663 1.52 1.47 -5.95
C VAL A 663 2.88 1.81 -6.58
N VAL A 664 2.83 2.66 -7.59
CA VAL A 664 3.86 2.89 -8.60
C VAL A 664 4.81 4.03 -8.20
N GLU A 665 4.54 4.72 -7.10
CA GLU A 665 5.28 5.92 -6.75
C GLU A 665 6.57 5.61 -5.98
N HIS A 666 7.67 6.14 -6.50
CA HIS A 666 8.97 6.12 -5.85
C HIS A 666 8.91 6.93 -4.55
N ILE A 667 9.38 6.33 -3.45
CA ILE A 667 9.38 6.98 -2.14
C ILE A 667 10.74 7.62 -1.87
N LYS A 668 10.71 8.90 -1.47
CA LYS A 668 11.91 9.69 -1.21
C LYS A 668 12.71 9.21 0.00
N PHE A 669 14.03 9.37 -0.03
CA PHE A 669 14.91 9.06 1.12
C PHE A 669 14.50 9.76 2.42
N ALA A 670 14.05 11.01 2.37
CA ALA A 670 13.57 11.73 3.55
C ALA A 670 12.38 11.05 4.23
N GLU A 671 11.47 10.46 3.45
CA GLU A 671 10.31 9.75 3.98
C GLU A 671 10.70 8.37 4.54
N ILE A 672 11.50 7.60 3.79
CA ILE A 672 12.06 6.31 4.24
C ILE A 672 12.78 6.49 5.58
N TYR A 673 13.62 7.52 5.68
CA TYR A 673 14.36 7.81 6.91
C TYR A 673 13.44 8.13 8.08
N ARG A 674 12.45 9.01 7.89
CA ARG A 674 11.48 9.36 8.95
C ARG A 674 10.67 8.17 9.46
N LEU A 675 10.35 7.22 8.59
CA LEU A 675 9.57 6.04 8.94
C LEU A 675 10.41 4.96 9.63
N PHE A 676 11.65 4.75 9.18
CA PHE A 676 12.45 3.58 9.58
C PHE A 676 13.68 3.88 10.45
N ALA A 677 14.05 5.14 10.67
CA ALA A 677 15.22 5.50 11.47
C ALA A 677 15.22 4.81 12.84
N ARG A 678 14.14 4.95 13.62
CA ARG A 678 14.04 4.38 14.98
C ARG A 678 13.62 2.91 15.03
N SER A 679 12.80 2.48 14.08
CA SER A 679 12.25 1.13 14.06
C SER A 679 13.26 0.10 13.56
N HIS A 680 14.09 0.48 12.57
CA HIS A 680 15.02 -0.42 11.89
C HIS A 680 16.46 0.09 11.85
N PHE A 681 16.74 1.30 11.36
CA PHE A 681 18.14 1.72 11.09
C PHE A 681 19.00 1.79 12.34
N VAL A 682 18.49 2.41 13.40
CA VAL A 682 19.13 2.44 14.72
C VAL A 682 19.49 1.03 15.19
N LYS A 683 18.50 0.13 15.11
CA LYS A 683 18.61 -1.24 15.60
C LYS A 683 19.55 -2.11 14.75
N GLY A 684 19.49 -1.95 13.44
CA GLY A 684 20.36 -2.62 12.47
C GLY A 684 21.81 -2.19 12.62
N LEU A 685 22.07 -0.88 12.77
CA LEU A 685 23.43 -0.38 13.03
C LEU A 685 23.98 -0.85 14.38
N GLU A 686 23.14 -0.95 15.42
CA GLU A 686 23.56 -1.55 16.69
C GLU A 686 24.03 -3.00 16.50
N ILE A 687 23.30 -3.81 15.72
CA ILE A 687 23.71 -5.18 15.39
C ILE A 687 25.00 -5.18 14.56
N VAL A 688 25.15 -4.30 13.57
CA VAL A 688 26.39 -4.19 12.78
C VAL A 688 27.58 -3.89 13.70
N ILE A 689 27.44 -2.96 14.65
CA ILE A 689 28.53 -2.64 15.59
C ILE A 689 28.89 -3.86 16.45
N LEU A 690 27.90 -4.60 16.97
CA LEU A 690 28.13 -5.84 17.72
C LEU A 690 28.86 -6.90 16.88
N LEU A 691 28.49 -7.04 15.62
CA LEU A 691 29.09 -8.00 14.70
C LEU A 691 30.51 -7.62 14.30
N LEU A 692 30.79 -6.32 14.12
CA LEU A 692 32.14 -5.81 13.89
C LEU A 692 33.03 -6.03 15.12
N ILE A 693 32.51 -5.80 16.33
CA ILE A 693 33.25 -6.08 17.56
C ILE A 693 33.54 -7.57 17.70
N TYR A 694 32.57 -8.44 17.39
CA TYR A 694 32.81 -9.89 17.38
C TYR A 694 33.80 -10.31 16.28
N MET A 695 33.82 -9.63 15.14
CA MET A 695 34.80 -9.88 14.07
C MET A 695 36.22 -9.51 14.49
N VAL A 696 36.38 -8.39 15.18
CA VAL A 696 37.71 -7.85 15.55
C VAL A 696 38.27 -8.51 16.81
N TYR A 697 37.42 -8.78 17.81
CA TYR A 697 37.83 -9.29 19.13
C TYR A 697 37.34 -10.71 19.41
N GLY A 698 36.71 -11.36 18.43
CA GLY A 698 36.27 -12.75 18.53
C GLY A 698 37.44 -13.69 18.77
N TYR A 699 37.12 -14.87 19.29
CA TYR A 699 38.08 -15.89 19.66
C TYR A 699 38.09 -17.07 18.67
N GLU A 700 37.28 -17.02 17.61
CA GLU A 700 37.23 -18.05 16.58
C GLU A 700 38.39 -17.90 15.60
N ASP A 701 39.26 -18.90 15.53
CA ASP A 701 40.44 -18.91 14.65
C ASP A 701 40.09 -19.08 13.15
N SER A 702 38.85 -19.47 12.82
CA SER A 702 38.41 -19.71 11.44
C SER A 702 37.42 -18.66 10.94
N THR A 703 37.73 -18.04 9.80
CA THR A 703 36.81 -17.14 9.09
C THR A 703 35.48 -17.82 8.74
N VAL A 704 35.52 -19.13 8.48
CA VAL A 704 34.34 -19.94 8.18
C VAL A 704 33.44 -20.08 9.41
N GLY A 705 34.01 -20.31 10.59
CA GLY A 705 33.28 -20.33 11.86
C GLY A 705 32.52 -19.02 12.07
N TYR A 706 33.21 -17.88 11.91
CA TYR A 706 32.61 -16.56 12.14
C TYR A 706 31.45 -16.34 11.19
N ILE A 707 31.65 -16.63 9.90
CA ILE A 707 30.61 -16.47 8.87
C ILE A 707 29.40 -17.35 9.23
N LEU A 708 29.63 -18.62 9.56
CA LEU A 708 28.56 -19.55 9.88
C LEU A 708 27.78 -19.12 11.13
N MET A 709 28.45 -18.61 12.18
CA MET A 709 27.77 -18.15 13.40
C MET A 709 27.04 -16.81 13.21
N SER A 710 27.61 -15.89 12.43
CA SER A 710 27.12 -14.51 12.31
C SER A 710 26.17 -14.29 11.12
N PHE A 711 26.07 -15.24 10.18
CA PHE A 711 25.29 -15.09 8.94
C PHE A 711 23.84 -14.64 9.20
N SER A 712 23.14 -15.26 10.15
CA SER A 712 21.76 -14.90 10.48
C SER A 712 21.62 -13.48 11.03
N SER A 713 22.60 -13.03 11.82
CA SER A 713 22.62 -11.68 12.40
C SER A 713 22.98 -10.63 11.37
N TRP A 714 23.91 -10.93 10.45
CA TRP A 714 24.19 -10.10 9.28
C TRP A 714 22.98 -10.00 8.36
N PHE A 715 22.30 -11.13 8.10
CA PHE A 715 21.09 -11.16 7.29
C PHE A 715 19.97 -10.31 7.91
N LEU A 716 19.78 -10.39 9.24
CA LEU A 716 18.86 -9.54 10.00
C LEU A 716 19.20 -8.05 9.85
N ALA A 717 20.47 -7.68 10.08
CA ALA A 717 20.93 -6.30 9.99
C ALA A 717 20.77 -5.72 8.57
N ILE A 718 21.20 -6.47 7.54
CA ILE A 718 21.07 -6.06 6.14
C ILE A 718 19.60 -5.91 5.74
N SER A 719 18.74 -6.84 6.17
CA SER A 719 17.31 -6.75 5.89
C SER A 719 16.68 -5.51 6.51
N TRP A 720 17.04 -5.17 7.75
CA TRP A 720 16.55 -3.96 8.43
C TRP A 720 17.06 -2.66 7.82
N LEU A 721 18.30 -2.64 7.34
CA LEU A 721 18.91 -1.43 6.77
C LEU A 721 18.45 -1.19 5.32
N TYR A 722 18.31 -2.24 4.51
CA TYR A 722 18.23 -2.08 3.06
C TYR A 722 16.91 -2.51 2.41
N ALA A 723 16.03 -3.24 3.10
CA ALA A 723 14.72 -3.61 2.53
C ALA A 723 13.90 -2.40 2.02
N PRO A 724 13.89 -1.23 2.71
CA PRO A 724 13.18 -0.05 2.21
C PRO A 724 13.64 0.46 0.85
N PHE A 725 14.90 0.24 0.48
CA PHE A 725 15.42 0.65 -0.82
C PHE A 725 15.27 -0.46 -1.86
N ILE A 726 15.46 -1.72 -1.46
CA ILE A 726 15.31 -2.89 -2.33
C ILE A 726 13.87 -3.00 -2.87
N PHE A 727 12.85 -2.72 -2.07
CA PHE A 727 11.46 -2.79 -2.50
C PHE A 727 10.87 -1.44 -2.95
N ASN A 728 11.69 -0.40 -3.06
CA ASN A 728 11.25 0.90 -3.58
C ASN A 728 11.34 0.91 -5.11
N PRO A 729 10.25 1.17 -5.85
CA PRO A 729 10.32 1.34 -7.31
C PRO A 729 11.38 2.39 -7.69
N SER A 730 12.21 2.14 -8.71
CA SER A 730 13.34 3.02 -9.07
C SER A 730 14.33 3.31 -7.93
N GLY A 731 14.41 2.46 -6.90
CA GLY A 731 15.24 2.68 -5.71
C GLY A 731 16.75 2.74 -5.97
N PHE A 732 17.21 2.17 -7.08
CA PHE A 732 18.62 2.19 -7.52
C PHE A 732 18.86 3.00 -8.80
N GLU A 733 17.97 3.94 -9.13
CA GLU A 733 18.18 4.85 -10.24
C GLU A 733 19.07 6.02 -9.81
N TRP A 734 20.19 6.25 -10.52
CA TRP A 734 21.18 7.26 -10.13
C TRP A 734 20.58 8.67 -9.99
N GLN A 735 19.80 9.10 -10.98
CA GLN A 735 19.19 10.44 -10.97
C GLN A 735 18.28 10.63 -9.75
N LYS A 736 17.44 9.63 -9.46
CA LYS A 736 16.55 9.62 -8.29
C LYS A 736 17.33 9.64 -6.99
N THR A 737 18.37 8.83 -6.89
CA THR A 737 19.23 8.77 -5.69
C THR A 737 19.87 10.13 -5.38
N VAL A 738 20.31 10.87 -6.39
CA VAL A 738 20.87 12.22 -6.22
C VAL A 738 19.80 13.24 -5.82
N GLU A 739 18.63 13.23 -6.47
CA GLU A 739 17.48 14.07 -6.13
C GLU A 739 17.04 13.83 -4.66
N ASP A 740 16.87 12.57 -4.29
CA ASP A 740 16.44 12.14 -2.96
C ASP A 740 17.45 12.47 -1.86
N PHE A 741 18.74 12.32 -2.15
CA PHE A 741 19.80 12.70 -1.22
C PHE A 741 19.82 14.22 -0.99
N GLY A 742 19.59 15.01 -2.04
CA GLY A 742 19.39 16.46 -1.94
C GLY A 742 18.18 16.81 -1.08
N ASP A 743 17.03 16.17 -1.32
CA ASP A 743 15.80 16.37 -0.55
C ASP A 743 15.97 16.00 0.94
N TRP A 744 16.63 14.87 1.24
CA TRP A 744 16.94 14.48 2.61
C TRP A 744 17.89 15.45 3.30
N THR A 745 18.92 15.93 2.59
CA THR A 745 19.87 16.91 3.14
C THR A 745 19.17 18.24 3.44
N ASN A 746 18.28 18.68 2.56
CA ASN A 746 17.47 19.88 2.77
C ASN A 746 16.56 19.72 4.00
N TRP A 747 15.84 18.60 4.11
CA TRP A 747 15.00 18.30 5.28
C TRP A 747 15.78 18.24 6.60
N LEU A 748 16.98 17.65 6.60
CA LEU A 748 17.87 17.54 7.76
C LEU A 748 18.37 18.90 8.25
N LEU A 749 18.68 19.80 7.32
CA LEU A 749 19.22 21.14 7.60
C LEU A 749 18.13 22.19 7.83
N TYR A 750 16.90 21.94 7.38
CA TYR A 750 15.79 22.87 7.53
C TYR A 750 15.42 23.08 9.00
N LYS A 751 15.55 24.34 9.45
CA LYS A 751 15.21 24.73 10.82
C LYS A 751 13.70 24.89 10.92
N GLY A 752 13.09 24.18 11.87
CA GLY A 752 11.65 24.24 12.10
C GLY A 752 11.15 25.64 12.50
N GLY A 753 9.83 25.76 12.58
CA GLY A 753 9.11 26.97 12.99
C GLY A 753 7.74 26.60 13.57
N VAL A 754 7.03 27.56 14.15
CA VAL A 754 5.68 27.31 14.70
C VAL A 754 4.75 26.92 13.54
N GLY A 755 4.17 25.72 13.62
CA GLY A 755 3.25 25.19 12.59
C GLY A 755 3.91 24.39 11.46
N VAL A 756 5.26 24.27 11.43
CA VAL A 756 5.98 23.44 10.43
C VAL A 756 5.81 21.96 10.78
N LYS A 757 5.40 21.14 9.81
CA LYS A 757 5.18 19.70 9.98
C LYS A 757 6.50 18.92 9.99
N GLY A 758 6.51 17.74 10.62
CA GLY A 758 7.67 16.84 10.59
C GLY A 758 8.11 16.36 9.19
N GLU A 759 7.23 16.45 8.19
CA GLU A 759 7.54 16.20 6.78
C GLU A 759 8.54 17.21 6.20
N GLU A 760 8.52 18.45 6.68
CA GLU A 760 9.31 19.55 6.14
C GLU A 760 10.57 19.82 6.95
N SER A 761 10.58 19.49 8.25
CA SER A 761 11.71 19.73 9.14
C SER A 761 12.09 18.52 9.98
N TRP A 762 13.39 18.19 9.98
CA TRP A 762 13.97 17.24 10.91
C TRP A 762 13.74 17.62 12.37
N GLU A 763 13.76 18.91 12.70
CA GLU A 763 13.60 19.34 14.10
C GLU A 763 12.19 19.03 14.63
N THR A 764 11.15 19.34 13.85
CA THR A 764 9.77 18.99 14.24
C THR A 764 9.59 17.48 14.29
N TRP A 765 10.08 16.74 13.28
CA TRP A 765 10.00 15.27 13.27
C TRP A 765 10.68 14.64 14.49
N TRP A 766 11.88 15.12 14.84
CA TRP A 766 12.64 14.63 15.98
C TRP A 766 11.90 14.83 17.30
N ASP A 767 11.26 15.99 17.49
CA ASP A 767 10.44 16.27 18.66
C ASP A 767 9.13 15.44 18.67
N GLU A 768 8.48 15.26 17.52
CA GLU A 768 7.28 14.42 17.36
C GLU A 768 7.56 12.95 17.66
N GLU A 769 8.67 12.40 17.16
CA GLU A 769 9.05 10.99 17.35
C GLU A 769 9.23 10.66 18.84
N GLN A 770 9.72 11.63 19.62
CA GLN A 770 10.02 11.48 21.05
C GLN A 770 8.84 11.75 21.98
N SER A 771 7.71 12.19 21.44
CA SER A 771 6.55 12.64 22.23
C SER A 771 5.93 11.55 23.14
N HIS A 772 6.21 10.29 22.86
CA HIS A 772 5.70 9.13 23.61
C HIS A 772 6.38 8.91 24.98
N MET A 773 7.58 9.45 25.20
CA MET A 773 8.35 9.26 26.43
C MET A 773 7.87 10.17 27.58
N GLN A 774 6.64 9.96 28.05
CA GLN A 774 6.04 10.80 29.10
C GLN A 774 6.08 10.15 30.48
N THR A 775 5.81 8.85 30.56
CA THR A 775 5.62 8.11 31.81
C THR A 775 6.94 7.92 32.58
N LEU A 776 6.88 7.93 33.92
CA LEU A 776 8.07 7.71 34.76
C LEU A 776 8.64 6.29 34.59
N ARG A 777 7.75 5.28 34.52
CA ARG A 777 8.14 3.89 34.26
C ARG A 777 8.85 3.74 32.92
N GLY A 778 8.28 4.32 31.85
CA GLY A 778 8.88 4.30 30.52
C GLY A 778 10.26 4.97 30.53
N LYS A 779 10.41 6.13 31.18
CA LYS A 779 11.70 6.81 31.32
C LYS A 779 12.75 5.99 32.06
N PHE A 780 12.38 5.33 33.15
CA PHE A 780 13.30 4.48 33.89
C PHE A 780 13.77 3.28 33.04
N LEU A 781 12.82 2.59 32.38
CA LEU A 781 13.13 1.44 31.52
C LEU A 781 14.00 1.84 30.31
N GLU A 782 13.72 2.96 29.66
CA GLU A 782 14.56 3.48 28.56
C GLU A 782 15.97 3.84 29.03
N THR A 783 16.10 4.40 30.24
CA THR A 783 17.41 4.68 30.85
C THR A 783 18.16 3.37 31.06
N LEU A 784 17.53 2.37 31.68
CA LEU A 784 18.11 1.06 31.92
C LEU A 784 18.55 0.38 30.61
N LEU A 785 17.69 0.39 29.59
CA LEU A 785 18.00 -0.15 28.27
C LEU A 785 19.17 0.61 27.62
N SER A 786 19.27 1.93 27.79
CA SER A 786 20.34 2.76 27.22
C SER A 786 21.69 2.52 27.87
N LEU A 787 21.74 2.07 29.13
CA LEU A 787 23.01 1.75 29.81
C LEU A 787 23.81 0.65 29.11
N ARG A 788 23.14 -0.24 28.35
CA ARG A 788 23.81 -1.28 27.56
C ARG A 788 24.86 -0.73 26.60
N PHE A 789 24.68 0.51 26.11
CA PHE A 789 25.64 1.10 25.19
C PHE A 789 26.96 1.51 25.87
N LEU A 790 26.98 1.70 27.19
CA LEU A 790 28.21 1.98 27.94
C LEU A 790 29.13 0.75 28.03
N PHE A 791 28.57 -0.45 27.82
CA PHE A 791 29.32 -1.70 27.74
C PHE A 791 30.39 -1.65 26.64
N PHE A 792 30.09 -1.03 25.49
CA PHE A 792 31.04 -0.91 24.37
C PHE A 792 32.31 -0.17 24.78
N GLN A 793 32.18 0.98 25.45
CA GLN A 793 33.34 1.74 25.92
C GLN A 793 34.13 0.97 26.95
N TYR A 794 33.44 0.38 27.92
CA TYR A 794 34.09 -0.38 28.98
C TYR A 794 34.89 -1.55 28.40
N GLY A 795 34.28 -2.37 27.52
CA GLY A 795 34.93 -3.57 27.00
C GLY A 795 36.02 -3.29 25.96
N VAL A 796 35.83 -2.33 25.05
CA VAL A 796 36.79 -2.06 23.97
C VAL A 796 38.02 -1.32 24.49
N VAL A 797 37.87 -0.37 25.44
CA VAL A 797 39.00 0.43 25.95
C VAL A 797 40.07 -0.43 26.63
N TYR A 798 39.68 -1.50 27.34
CA TYR A 798 40.63 -2.41 27.99
C TYR A 798 41.32 -3.39 27.03
N ARG A 799 40.91 -3.42 25.76
CA ARG A 799 41.51 -4.25 24.70
C ARG A 799 42.33 -3.44 23.71
N LEU A 800 42.44 -2.12 23.88
CA LEU A 800 43.32 -1.29 23.07
C LEU A 800 44.79 -1.66 23.31
N HIS A 801 45.60 -1.73 22.25
CA HIS A 801 47.03 -2.00 22.39
C HIS A 801 47.72 -0.90 23.20
N ALA A 802 47.26 0.34 23.06
CA ALA A 802 47.71 1.48 23.87
C ALA A 802 47.48 1.31 25.39
N ALA A 803 46.61 0.40 25.82
CA ALA A 803 46.36 0.12 27.24
C ALA A 803 47.36 -0.89 27.85
N ASP A 804 48.23 -1.51 27.05
CA ASP A 804 49.27 -2.46 27.46
C ASP A 804 48.79 -3.50 28.49
N SER A 805 47.63 -4.13 28.21
CA SER A 805 46.94 -5.09 29.09
C SER A 805 46.53 -4.58 30.47
N SER A 806 46.63 -3.27 30.74
CA SER A 806 46.26 -2.69 32.02
C SER A 806 44.74 -2.52 32.15
N THR A 807 44.14 -3.23 33.10
CA THR A 807 42.70 -3.15 33.41
C THR A 807 42.36 -2.08 34.46
N SER A 808 43.22 -1.07 34.58
CA SER A 808 43.08 -0.01 35.59
C SER A 808 41.92 0.91 35.25
N LEU A 809 41.10 1.24 36.26
CA LEU A 809 40.04 2.26 36.19
C LEU A 809 40.53 3.61 35.63
N ARG A 810 41.84 3.88 35.69
CA ARG A 810 42.46 5.08 35.09
C ARG A 810 42.33 5.11 33.57
N VAL A 811 42.51 3.99 32.87
CA VAL A 811 42.41 3.91 31.41
C VAL A 811 40.97 4.21 30.96
N TYR A 812 40.00 3.65 31.67
CA TYR A 812 38.59 3.96 31.47
C TYR A 812 38.29 5.44 31.74
N GLY A 813 38.79 6.01 32.84
CA GLY A 813 38.66 7.44 33.15
C GLY A 813 39.24 8.36 32.06
N VAL A 814 40.41 8.01 31.50
CA VAL A 814 41.02 8.75 30.37
C VAL A 814 40.14 8.71 29.13
N SER A 815 39.49 7.57 28.84
CA SER A 815 38.57 7.47 27.69
C SER A 815 37.38 8.45 27.79
N TRP A 816 36.87 8.72 29.01
CA TRP A 816 35.84 9.72 29.24
C TRP A 816 36.35 11.15 29.04
N VAL A 817 37.60 11.44 29.42
CA VAL A 817 38.24 12.73 29.15
C VAL A 817 38.35 12.96 27.64
N VAL A 818 38.75 11.93 26.87
CA VAL A 818 38.79 11.98 25.40
C VAL A 818 37.40 12.24 24.81
N LEU A 819 36.36 11.56 25.32
CA LEU A 819 34.98 11.82 24.88
C LEU A 819 34.55 13.26 25.15
N ILE A 820 34.83 13.80 26.35
CA ILE A 820 34.53 15.19 26.70
C ILE A 820 35.28 16.14 25.77
N ALA A 821 36.57 15.87 25.48
CA ALA A 821 37.35 16.66 24.54
C ALA A 821 36.70 16.67 23.14
N ILE A 822 36.28 15.51 22.62
CA ILE A 822 35.59 15.40 21.32
C ILE A 822 34.28 16.21 21.32
N VAL A 823 33.49 16.14 22.39
CA VAL A 823 32.24 16.92 22.52
C VAL A 823 32.52 18.44 22.57
N LEU A 824 33.58 18.86 23.29
CA LEU A 824 34.00 20.26 23.34
C LEU A 824 34.50 20.75 21.99
N LEU A 825 35.28 19.94 21.27
CA LEU A 825 35.72 20.21 19.92
C LEU A 825 34.54 20.35 18.97
N PHE A 826 33.62 19.38 18.97
CA PHE A 826 32.40 19.45 18.19
C PHE A 826 31.61 20.74 18.49
N LYS A 827 31.54 21.16 19.75
CA LYS A 827 30.89 22.43 20.13
C LYS A 827 31.60 23.66 19.55
N ILE A 828 32.93 23.68 19.49
CA ILE A 828 33.72 24.77 18.90
C ILE A 828 33.49 24.83 17.38
N PHE A 829 33.44 23.68 16.70
CA PHE A 829 33.21 23.62 15.24
C PHE A 829 31.75 23.88 14.84
N THR A 830 30.79 23.55 15.69
CA THR A 830 29.35 23.76 15.43
C THR A 830 28.78 25.08 15.95
N PHE A 831 29.61 25.90 16.63
CA PHE A 831 29.20 27.22 17.09
C PHE A 831 28.80 28.11 15.89
N SER A 832 27.55 28.54 15.88
CA SER A 832 26.91 29.14 14.70
C SER A 832 27.43 30.55 14.39
N GLN A 833 27.78 30.79 13.11
CA GLN A 833 28.18 32.07 12.50
C GLN A 833 27.10 33.18 12.52
N LYS A 834 25.88 32.93 13.02
CA LYS A 834 24.78 33.91 13.01
C LYS A 834 24.82 34.92 14.17
N THR A 835 25.47 34.60 15.29
CA THR A 835 25.53 35.52 16.45
C THR A 835 26.63 36.57 16.31
N SER A 836 27.53 36.42 15.32
CA SER A 836 28.69 37.28 15.15
C SER A 836 29.04 37.44 13.67
N VAL A 837 28.22 38.21 12.95
CA VAL A 837 28.45 38.55 11.53
C VAL A 837 29.81 39.24 11.35
N ASN A 838 30.28 39.96 12.37
CA ASN A 838 31.54 40.72 12.33
C ASN A 838 32.82 39.87 12.54
N PHE A 839 32.71 38.62 13.01
CA PHE A 839 33.88 37.78 13.34
C PHE A 839 33.95 36.47 12.54
N GLN A 840 33.22 36.36 11.42
CA GLN A 840 33.14 35.12 10.64
C GLN A 840 34.50 34.62 10.15
N MET A 841 35.38 35.52 9.68
CA MET A 841 36.72 35.15 9.23
C MET A 841 37.60 34.72 10.40
N PHE A 842 37.58 35.44 11.52
CA PHE A 842 38.32 35.10 12.74
C PHE A 842 37.90 33.74 13.30
N LEU A 843 36.59 33.45 13.34
CA LEU A 843 36.07 32.16 13.79
C LEU A 843 36.49 31.01 12.86
N ARG A 844 36.46 31.20 11.53
CA ARG A 844 36.94 30.18 10.58
C ARG A 844 38.44 29.96 10.68
N LEU A 845 39.21 31.03 10.85
CA LEU A 845 40.66 30.94 11.06
C LEU A 845 40.97 30.23 12.38
N PHE A 846 40.31 30.60 13.47
CA PHE A 846 40.43 29.95 14.77
C PHE A 846 40.05 28.46 14.71
N GLN A 847 38.93 28.12 14.08
CA GLN A 847 38.52 26.73 13.83
C GLN A 847 39.56 25.98 12.99
N GLY A 848 40.11 26.60 11.95
CA GLY A 848 41.17 26.04 11.12
C GLY A 848 42.47 25.81 11.89
N THR A 849 42.90 26.78 12.70
CA THR A 849 44.09 26.66 13.56
C THR A 849 43.90 25.57 14.61
N VAL A 850 42.74 25.53 15.28
CA VAL A 850 42.39 24.47 16.24
C VAL A 850 42.39 23.10 15.55
N PHE A 851 41.86 23.00 14.32
CA PHE A 851 41.86 21.76 13.54
C PHE A 851 43.28 21.27 13.22
N VAL A 852 44.15 22.16 12.73
CA VAL A 852 45.55 21.83 12.42
C VAL A 852 46.32 21.44 13.67
N LEU A 853 46.11 22.16 14.79
CA LEU A 853 46.71 21.82 16.08
C LEU A 853 46.25 20.46 16.60
N LEU A 854 44.98 20.09 16.38
CA LEU A 854 44.47 18.77 16.75
C LEU A 854 45.03 17.65 15.88
N LEU A 855 45.17 17.87 14.57
CA LEU A 855 45.82 16.92 13.68
C LEU A 855 47.29 16.73 14.05
N ALA A 856 47.99 17.82 14.36
CA ALA A 856 49.37 17.77 14.83
C ALA A 856 49.47 17.06 16.18
N ALA A 857 48.56 17.33 17.12
CA ALA A 857 48.51 16.66 18.43
C ALA A 857 48.19 15.17 18.28
N LEU A 858 47.26 14.79 17.41
CA LEU A 858 46.93 13.39 17.13
C LEU A 858 48.12 12.66 16.48
N ALA A 859 48.78 13.28 15.50
CA ALA A 859 49.98 12.74 14.87
C ALA A 859 51.11 12.57 15.89
N LEU A 860 51.31 13.57 16.76
CA LEU A 860 52.28 13.49 17.86
C LEU A 860 51.92 12.37 18.84
N LEU A 861 50.64 12.19 19.17
CA LEU A 861 50.17 11.14 20.07
C LEU A 861 50.37 9.74 19.47
N ILE A 862 50.16 9.56 18.17
CA ILE A 862 50.45 8.30 17.45
C ILE A 862 51.96 8.01 17.41
N VAL A 863 52.81 9.03 17.27
CA VAL A 863 54.27 8.87 17.24
C VAL A 863 54.86 8.63 18.63
N LEU A 864 54.30 9.26 19.68
CA LEU A 864 54.81 9.20 21.05
C LEU A 864 54.19 8.08 21.91
N THR A 865 53.06 7.50 21.50
CA THR A 865 52.39 6.40 22.22
C THR A 865 52.30 5.15 21.35
N ALA A 866 52.07 3.99 21.95
CA ALA A 866 51.86 2.73 21.23
C ALA A 866 50.47 2.63 20.54
N LEU A 867 49.88 3.76 20.13
CA LEU A 867 48.57 3.79 19.50
C LEU A 867 48.67 3.33 18.04
N SER A 868 48.08 2.18 17.74
CA SER A 868 47.99 1.68 16.37
C SER A 868 46.85 2.34 15.60
N PHE A 869 46.90 2.30 14.27
CA PHE A 869 45.75 2.67 13.42
C PHE A 869 44.49 1.85 13.75
N GLY A 870 44.66 0.59 14.18
CA GLY A 870 43.57 -0.26 14.66
C GLY A 870 42.92 0.27 15.93
N ASP A 871 43.70 0.83 16.86
CA ASP A 871 43.19 1.42 18.11
C ASP A 871 42.33 2.67 17.87
N ILE A 872 42.61 3.43 16.80
CA ILE A 872 41.78 4.57 16.39
C ILE A 872 40.40 4.08 15.96
N PHE A 873 40.34 3.03 15.13
CA PHE A 873 39.07 2.47 14.68
C PHE A 873 38.29 1.80 15.83
N ALA A 874 39.00 1.06 16.70
CA ALA A 874 38.43 0.50 17.92
C ALA A 874 37.85 1.59 18.84
N SER A 875 38.54 2.72 18.97
CA SER A 875 38.05 3.86 19.76
C SER A 875 36.76 4.44 19.18
N LEU A 876 36.56 4.44 17.85
CA LEU A 876 35.28 4.82 17.25
C LEU A 876 34.16 3.84 17.60
N LEU A 877 34.44 2.52 17.57
CA LEU A 877 33.49 1.47 17.97
C LEU A 877 33.11 1.57 19.46
N ALA A 878 33.96 2.17 20.30
CA ALA A 878 33.67 2.49 21.70
C ALA A 878 32.87 3.79 21.86
N LEU A 879 33.30 4.87 21.21
CA LEU A 879 32.79 6.23 21.44
C LEU A 879 31.43 6.48 20.78
N ILE A 880 31.18 5.93 19.58
CA ILE A 880 29.91 6.12 18.86
C ILE A 880 28.73 5.59 19.69
N PRO A 881 28.73 4.32 20.18
CA PRO A 881 27.68 3.83 21.06
C PRO A 881 27.57 4.60 22.36
N THR A 882 28.69 5.05 22.93
CA THR A 882 28.67 5.84 24.18
C THR A 882 27.94 7.17 24.01
N GLY A 883 28.24 7.91 22.94
CA GLY A 883 27.52 9.15 22.66
C GLY A 883 26.04 8.87 22.32
N TRP A 884 25.73 7.70 21.76
CA TRP A 884 24.34 7.23 21.62
C TRP A 884 23.66 7.01 22.98
N ALA A 885 24.35 6.41 23.95
CA ALA A 885 23.86 6.23 25.32
C ALA A 885 23.51 7.57 25.97
N ILE A 886 24.46 8.52 25.89
CA ILE A 886 24.29 9.88 26.44
C ILE A 886 23.11 10.57 25.76
N LEU A 887 23.00 10.46 24.43
CA LEU A 887 21.91 11.05 23.68
C LEU A 887 20.56 10.46 24.07
N SER A 888 20.44 9.13 24.16
CA SER A 888 19.21 8.45 24.55
C SER A 888 18.78 8.85 25.98
N ILE A 889 19.69 8.84 26.95
CA ILE A 889 19.42 9.27 28.33
C ILE A 889 19.01 10.76 28.36
N ALA A 890 19.71 11.62 27.61
CA ALA A 890 19.40 13.04 27.56
C ALA A 890 18.02 13.33 26.96
N ILE A 891 17.59 12.55 25.96
CA ILE A 891 16.26 12.61 25.38
C ILE A 891 15.21 12.21 26.43
N THR A 892 15.42 11.08 27.10
CA THR A 892 14.51 10.55 28.13
C THR A 892 14.28 11.57 29.26
N TRP A 893 15.34 12.29 29.65
CA TRP A 893 15.31 13.31 30.70
C TRP A 893 15.28 14.76 30.17
N LYS A 894 14.64 14.99 29.01
CA LYS A 894 14.49 16.29 28.34
C LYS A 894 14.15 17.47 29.28
N PRO A 895 13.20 17.39 30.24
CA PRO A 895 12.91 18.51 31.14
C PRO A 895 14.09 18.93 32.02
N VAL A 896 14.86 17.96 32.52
CA VAL A 896 16.04 18.19 33.38
C VAL A 896 17.16 18.82 32.55
N VAL A 897 17.42 18.27 31.36
CA VAL A 897 18.42 18.78 30.43
C VAL A 897 18.11 20.22 29.96
N LYS A 898 16.82 20.53 29.73
CA LYS A 898 16.38 21.90 29.41
C LYS A 898 16.67 22.86 30.57
N ARG A 899 16.46 22.44 31.82
CA ARG A 899 16.80 23.23 33.02
C ARG A 899 18.31 23.49 33.14
N LEU A 900 19.14 22.57 32.65
CA LEU A 900 20.60 22.70 32.58
C LEU A 900 21.10 23.51 31.36
N TRP A 901 20.21 24.06 30.52
CA TRP A 901 20.56 24.82 29.31
C TRP A 901 21.34 24.05 28.23
N LEU A 902 21.44 22.71 28.34
CA LEU A 902 22.20 21.86 27.43
C LEU A 902 21.40 21.35 26.21
N TRP A 903 20.07 21.56 26.19
CA TRP A 903 19.19 21.00 25.15
C TRP A 903 19.56 21.43 23.73
N LYS A 904 20.03 22.67 23.53
CA LYS A 904 20.47 23.16 22.21
C LYS A 904 21.68 22.37 21.70
N SER A 905 22.65 22.07 22.57
CA SER A 905 23.83 21.28 22.23
C SER A 905 23.47 19.83 21.90
N ILE A 906 22.62 19.21 22.72
CA ILE A 906 22.15 17.83 22.49
C ILE A 906 21.40 17.70 21.18
N ARG A 907 20.60 18.71 20.80
CA ARG A 907 19.92 18.73 19.50
C ARG A 907 20.90 18.79 18.33
N THR A 908 21.99 19.56 18.43
CA THR A 908 23.01 19.61 17.39
C THR A 908 23.74 18.26 17.27
N ILE A 909 24.08 17.65 18.40
CA ILE A 909 24.71 16.31 18.42
C ILE A 909 23.76 15.27 17.82
N ALA A 910 22.48 15.29 18.20
CA ALA A 910 21.44 14.43 17.64
C ALA A 910 21.38 14.52 16.10
N ARG A 911 21.37 15.74 15.57
CA ARG A 911 21.34 15.97 14.11
C ARG A 911 22.57 15.38 13.44
N PHE A 912 23.73 15.48 14.07
CA PHE A 912 24.95 14.89 13.53
C PHE A 912 24.92 13.36 13.55
N TYR A 913 24.39 12.74 14.61
CA TYR A 913 24.17 11.30 14.65
C TYR A 913 23.23 10.83 13.54
N ASP A 914 22.13 11.55 13.33
CA ASP A 914 21.20 11.23 12.25
C ASP A 914 21.81 11.45 10.86
N ALA A 915 22.61 12.51 10.69
CA ALA A 915 23.38 12.77 9.47
C ALA A 915 24.35 11.62 9.17
N ALA A 916 25.15 11.21 10.16
CA ALA A 916 26.11 10.13 10.03
C ALA A 916 25.42 8.80 9.73
N MET A 917 24.32 8.49 10.43
CA MET A 917 23.51 7.31 10.16
C MET A 917 22.95 7.31 8.73
N GLY A 918 22.40 8.45 8.27
CA GLY A 918 21.92 8.59 6.89
C GLY A 918 23.02 8.35 5.87
N MET A 919 24.21 8.93 6.06
CA MET A 919 25.36 8.71 5.19
C MET A 919 25.77 7.24 5.12
N VAL A 920 25.84 6.54 6.26
CA VAL A 920 26.18 5.10 6.31
C VAL A 920 25.15 4.26 5.56
N VAL A 921 23.86 4.57 5.68
CA VAL A 921 22.78 3.83 5.02
C VAL A 921 22.71 4.14 3.52
N PHE A 922 22.87 5.39 3.11
CA PHE A 922 22.71 5.79 1.71
C PHE A 922 23.97 5.55 0.87
N PHE A 923 25.16 5.47 1.48
CA PHE A 923 26.41 5.28 0.73
C PHE A 923 26.43 3.99 -0.12
N PRO A 924 26.04 2.81 0.41
CA PRO A 924 25.91 1.61 -0.40
C PRO A 924 24.84 1.72 -1.50
N ILE A 925 23.74 2.43 -1.24
CA ILE A 925 22.69 2.67 -2.24
C ILE A 925 23.23 3.52 -3.38
N ALA A 926 24.00 4.57 -3.09
CA ALA A 926 24.65 5.40 -4.10
C ALA A 926 25.62 4.60 -4.98
N ILE A 927 26.42 3.71 -4.37
CA ILE A 927 27.32 2.81 -5.13
C ILE A 927 26.52 1.88 -6.02
N LEU A 928 25.49 1.22 -5.50
CA LEU A 928 24.67 0.28 -6.28
C LEU A 928 23.92 1.00 -7.41
N SER A 929 23.48 2.24 -7.18
CA SER A 929 22.78 3.05 -8.17
C SER A 929 23.67 3.54 -9.31
N TRP A 930 25.00 3.55 -9.10
CA TRP A 930 25.97 3.84 -10.16
C TRP A 930 25.92 2.78 -11.27
N PHE A 931 25.51 1.55 -10.95
CA PHE A 931 25.47 0.44 -11.89
C PHE A 931 24.07 0.29 -12.52
N PRO A 932 23.87 0.61 -13.82
CA PRO A 932 22.53 0.63 -14.42
C PRO A 932 21.81 -0.73 -14.43
N PHE A 933 22.58 -1.83 -14.41
CA PHE A 933 22.02 -3.18 -14.38
C PHE A 933 21.27 -3.49 -13.08
N VAL A 934 21.62 -2.83 -11.96
CA VAL A 934 21.01 -3.09 -10.64
C VAL A 934 19.55 -2.64 -10.64
N SER A 935 19.26 -1.43 -11.13
CA SER A 935 17.89 -0.92 -11.28
C SER A 935 17.06 -1.81 -12.23
N THR A 936 17.66 -2.23 -13.34
CA THR A 936 16.99 -3.13 -14.31
C THR A 936 16.68 -4.50 -13.68
N PHE A 937 17.63 -5.05 -12.91
CA PHE A 937 17.49 -6.33 -12.23
C PHE A 937 16.41 -6.26 -11.14
N GLN A 938 16.44 -5.21 -10.30
CA GLN A 938 15.43 -4.93 -9.29
C GLN A 938 14.03 -4.91 -9.91
N ASN A 939 13.85 -4.11 -10.97
CA ASN A 939 12.55 -3.93 -11.60
C ASN A 939 11.98 -5.24 -12.16
N ARG A 940 12.82 -6.05 -12.82
CA ARG A 940 12.40 -7.36 -13.37
C ARG A 940 12.13 -8.41 -12.31
N LEU A 941 12.87 -8.40 -11.20
CA LEU A 941 12.75 -9.39 -10.15
C LEU A 941 11.52 -9.14 -9.26
N LEU A 942 11.26 -7.86 -8.94
CA LEU A 942 10.31 -7.49 -7.90
C LEU A 942 8.97 -6.97 -8.43
N PHE A 943 8.91 -6.53 -9.69
CA PHE A 943 7.71 -5.95 -10.29
C PHE A 943 7.32 -6.64 -11.59
N ASN A 944 6.01 -6.71 -11.87
CA ASN A 944 5.49 -7.42 -13.04
C ASN A 944 5.92 -6.72 -14.36
N GLN A 945 6.09 -7.45 -15.47
CA GLN A 945 6.46 -6.88 -16.78
C GLN A 945 5.36 -5.98 -17.38
N ALA A 946 4.08 -6.33 -17.20
CA ALA A 946 2.97 -5.46 -17.62
C ALA A 946 2.96 -4.13 -16.84
N PHE A 947 3.36 -4.19 -15.57
CA PHE A 947 3.53 -3.06 -14.67
C PHE A 947 4.78 -2.23 -15.00
N SER A 948 5.89 -2.89 -15.34
CA SER A 948 7.14 -2.25 -15.77
C SER A 948 6.94 -1.45 -17.06
N ARG A 949 6.17 -1.98 -18.02
CA ARG A 949 5.77 -1.25 -19.24
C ARG A 949 4.91 -0.02 -18.94
N GLY A 950 3.96 -0.13 -18.00
CA GLY A 950 3.17 1.03 -17.54
C GLY A 950 4.02 2.12 -16.88
N LEU A 951 5.05 1.72 -16.12
CA LEU A 951 6.04 2.60 -15.50
C LEU A 951 6.92 3.32 -16.53
N GLU A 952 7.44 2.58 -17.52
CA GLU A 952 8.22 3.14 -18.62
C GLU A 952 7.38 4.14 -19.44
N ILE A 953 6.11 3.82 -19.71
CA ILE A 953 5.18 4.71 -20.41
C ILE A 953 4.90 5.96 -19.56
N SER A 954 4.70 5.83 -18.25
CA SER A 954 4.54 6.95 -17.31
C SER A 954 5.76 7.86 -17.29
N GLN A 955 6.98 7.31 -17.27
CA GLN A 955 8.22 8.09 -17.33
C GLN A 955 8.34 8.85 -18.65
N ILE A 956 8.01 8.22 -19.78
CA ILE A 956 7.97 8.84 -21.11
C ILE A 956 6.91 9.96 -21.17
N LEU A 957 5.73 9.76 -20.56
CA LEU A 957 4.65 10.76 -20.48
C LEU A 957 4.95 11.91 -19.50
N SER A 958 5.80 11.68 -18.50
CA SER A 958 6.23 12.69 -17.52
C SER A 958 7.26 13.70 -18.08
N GLY A 959 7.72 13.51 -19.33
CA GLY A 959 8.51 14.49 -20.06
C GLY A 959 9.97 14.62 -19.63
N LYS A 960 10.54 13.66 -18.88
CA LYS A 960 12.00 13.56 -18.77
C LYS A 960 12.55 12.87 -20.02
N PRO A 961 13.43 13.52 -20.80
CA PRO A 961 14.08 12.85 -21.93
C PRO A 961 14.89 11.66 -21.39
N ALA A 962 14.72 10.50 -22.02
CA ALA A 962 15.66 9.41 -21.88
C ALA A 962 16.98 9.85 -22.51
N ASP A 963 17.91 10.33 -21.69
CA ASP A 963 19.26 10.64 -22.17
C ASP A 963 19.98 9.33 -22.49
N ALA A 964 20.59 9.33 -23.68
CA ALA A 964 21.21 8.21 -24.37
C ALA A 964 22.49 7.68 -23.69
#